data_AF-A0A1G8RX83-F1
#
_entry.id   AF-A0A1G8RX83-F1
#
_cell.length_a   1.000
_cell.length_b   1.000
_cell.length_c   1.000
_cell.angle_alpha   90.00
_cell.angle_beta   90.00
_cell.angle_gamma   90.00
#
_symmetry.space_group_name_H-M   'P 1'
#
loop_
_entity.id
_entity.type
_entity.pdbx_description
1 polymer ?
#
loop_
_entity_poly.entity_id
_entity_poly.type
_entity_poly.pdbx_seq_one_letter_code
_entity_poly.pdbx_strand_id
1 'polypeptide(L)'
;MNSLYEIDIRHVRGAPVRHQVAHRSYQWFVDLDDLPRLPWPIRSVAQFRATDHVGSTQSLRANIDEFLGANGIDLHGGSITMLTNARSLGYVFNPLTLYWCHDPDSTLRAVVAEVHNTYSDRHRYLLQPDEMGRAETEKQFYVSPFYPVDGYYRMSVPEPGERLSITITLHRDGQPPFTASLRGSRRPATTAGVLRAVVRRPFENWRVRALIQLHGIRLYLKGLRVAERPPAPNDPHTGAPRATRPTESPRPEENPMPARRAAADRIAGIVKESAGLDLPVRIRAWDGSEAGPTNTPVLLINNRRALRRLLWSPNELGLARAYITGDLDVDGDIVDGFRLAWRAARRNNAATVSLGLSDRLRAARSAVSLGIIGARPATPASEAKLRGRLHSRKRDRDAISHHYDLSNEFYELLLDESMAYSSAYFTSPDETLESAQRAKLDLICRKLDLKPGMRLLDVGCGWGSLILHAAEHYGVQATGVTLSQQQRDFVAKRVAERGLADRVTVRLQDYREIPSGETFDAVSSIEMGEHVGQVNYGSYAATLHDHLVPTGRLLLQQMSRHAGTAPGGGAFIESYIAPDMHMRPLAETLGFLEAAGLEIRDVEAMREHYVRTVAGWIDRFERRYDEVTSLVGEEVARVWRLYLVGGALSFEEGRMGVDQILAVRATSEGESSMPADRPWARG
;
A
#
# COMPACT_ATOMS: atom_id res chain seq x y z
N MET A 1 -27.45 29.30 16.60
CA MET A 1 -26.43 30.21 16.01
C MET A 1 -25.06 29.55 16.01
N ASN A 2 -24.50 29.37 14.81
CA ASN A 2 -23.18 28.80 14.58
C ASN A 2 -22.09 29.59 15.33
N SER A 3 -21.19 28.87 16.02
CA SER A 3 -20.19 29.47 16.90
C SER A 3 -18.86 28.73 16.84
N LEU A 4 -17.80 29.42 17.28
CA LEU A 4 -16.47 28.86 17.46
C LEU A 4 -16.16 28.81 18.95
N TYR A 5 -15.62 27.70 19.44
CA TYR A 5 -15.01 27.64 20.75
C TYR A 5 -13.51 27.81 20.62
N GLU A 6 -12.95 28.87 21.19
CA GLU A 6 -11.51 28.96 21.42
C GLU A 6 -11.17 28.09 22.63
N ILE A 7 -10.37 27.03 22.43
CA ILE A 7 -10.21 25.93 23.39
C ILE A 7 -8.75 25.74 23.81
N ASP A 8 -8.56 25.29 25.05
CA ASP A 8 -7.34 24.71 25.60
C ASP A 8 -7.57 23.19 25.76
N ILE A 9 -6.80 22.40 25.02
CA ILE A 9 -6.80 20.93 25.10
C ILE A 9 -5.64 20.51 25.99
N ARG A 10 -5.92 19.67 26.99
CA ARG A 10 -4.90 19.13 27.89
C ARG A 10 -5.03 17.62 28.01
N HIS A 11 -3.90 16.93 27.85
CA HIS A 11 -3.76 15.50 28.10
C HIS A 11 -2.84 15.29 29.30
N VAL A 12 -3.31 14.53 30.29
CA VAL A 12 -2.56 14.20 31.50
C VAL A 12 -2.46 12.69 31.61
N ARG A 13 -1.23 12.19 31.68
CA ARG A 13 -0.89 10.78 31.93
C ARG A 13 -0.11 10.69 33.24
N GLY A 14 -0.58 9.85 34.16
CA GLY A 14 0.09 9.57 35.44
C GLY A 14 1.17 8.48 35.35
N ALA A 15 0.98 7.46 34.51
CA ALA A 15 1.84 6.28 34.40
C ALA A 15 1.81 5.64 32.99
N PRO A 16 2.76 4.73 32.67
CA PRO A 16 4.01 4.44 33.39
C PRO A 16 5.04 5.56 33.25
N VAL A 17 4.84 6.49 32.32
CA VAL A 17 5.61 7.74 32.20
C VAL A 17 4.69 8.92 32.49
N ARG A 18 5.02 9.70 33.54
CA ARG A 18 4.28 10.93 33.84
C ARG A 18 4.49 11.94 32.73
N HIS A 19 3.41 12.35 32.08
CA HIS A 19 3.49 13.30 30.97
C HIS A 19 2.23 14.16 30.89
N GLN A 20 2.42 15.44 30.62
CA GLN A 20 1.35 16.39 30.40
C GLN A 20 1.62 17.19 29.13
N VAL A 21 0.59 17.32 28.31
CA VAL A 21 0.62 18.13 27.09
C VAL A 21 -0.56 19.06 27.12
N ALA A 22 -0.33 20.33 26.80
CA ALA A 22 -1.41 21.29 26.58
C ALA A 22 -1.15 22.04 25.28
N HIS A 23 -2.21 22.25 24.52
CA HIS A 23 -2.17 23.10 23.33
C HIS A 23 -3.51 23.77 23.15
N ARG A 24 -3.50 24.94 22.51
CA ARG A 24 -4.71 25.68 22.22
C ARG A 24 -5.19 25.39 20.80
N SER A 25 -6.51 25.39 20.60
CA SER A 25 -7.14 25.16 19.32
C SER A 25 -8.44 25.97 19.18
N TYR A 26 -9.22 25.71 18.13
CA TYR A 26 -10.62 26.12 18.05
C TYR A 26 -11.47 25.01 17.44
N GLN A 27 -12.72 24.90 17.87
CA GLN A 27 -13.71 23.97 17.34
C GLN A 27 -14.98 24.70 16.91
N TRP A 28 -15.67 24.14 15.92
CA TRP A 28 -16.94 24.66 15.42
C TRP A 28 -18.08 23.98 16.16
N PHE A 29 -18.99 24.79 16.69
CA PHE A 29 -20.27 24.34 17.23
C PHE A 29 -21.38 24.83 16.33
N VAL A 30 -22.02 23.88 15.64
CA VAL A 30 -22.94 24.13 14.54
C VAL A 30 -24.23 23.34 14.70
N ASP A 31 -25.28 23.82 14.07
CA ASP A 31 -26.52 23.09 13.88
C ASP A 31 -26.40 22.22 12.62
N LEU A 32 -26.76 20.94 12.68
CA LEU A 32 -26.71 20.06 11.50
C LEU A 32 -27.75 20.41 10.45
N ASP A 33 -28.87 21.03 10.84
CA ASP A 33 -29.91 21.46 9.91
C ASP A 33 -29.58 22.84 9.28
N ASP A 34 -28.69 23.62 9.90
CA ASP A 34 -28.21 24.92 9.42
C ASP A 34 -26.67 25.03 9.45
N LEU A 35 -26.01 24.18 8.67
CA LEU A 35 -24.54 24.20 8.56
C LEU A 35 -24.04 25.52 7.93
N PRO A 36 -23.03 26.17 8.53
CA PRO A 36 -22.58 27.48 8.08
C PRO A 36 -21.89 27.39 6.71
N ARG A 37 -22.29 28.29 5.79
CA ARG A 37 -21.69 28.43 4.45
C ARG A 37 -20.89 29.72 4.37
N LEU A 38 -19.57 29.60 4.37
CA LEU A 38 -18.68 30.75 4.27
C LEU A 38 -18.71 31.40 2.86
N PRO A 39 -18.52 32.74 2.78
CA PRO A 39 -18.37 33.46 1.51
C PRO A 39 -17.25 32.87 0.64
N TRP A 40 -17.41 32.93 -0.69
CA TRP A 40 -16.50 32.32 -1.66
C TRP A 40 -15.00 32.57 -1.40
N PRO A 41 -14.53 33.79 -1.04
CA PRO A 41 -13.11 34.04 -0.81
C PRO A 41 -12.50 33.23 0.35
N ILE A 42 -13.31 32.86 1.34
CA ILE A 42 -12.87 32.15 2.55
C ILE A 42 -13.54 30.78 2.69
N ARG A 43 -14.25 30.30 1.66
CA ARG A 43 -15.01 29.05 1.70
C ARG A 43 -14.13 27.83 1.91
N SER A 44 -12.87 27.87 1.50
CA SER A 44 -11.91 26.78 1.72
C SER A 44 -11.43 26.70 3.17
N VAL A 45 -11.66 27.73 3.98
CA VAL A 45 -11.13 27.85 5.35
C VAL A 45 -11.92 26.99 6.34
N ALA A 46 -13.22 26.79 6.11
CA ALA A 46 -14.03 25.85 6.86
C ALA A 46 -15.11 25.23 5.97
N GLN A 47 -15.18 23.90 5.96
CA GLN A 47 -16.20 23.10 5.27
C GLN A 47 -16.63 21.94 6.16
N PHE A 48 -17.90 21.57 6.07
CA PHE A 48 -18.49 20.43 6.76
C PHE A 48 -18.96 19.45 5.70
N ARG A 49 -18.46 18.21 5.74
CA ARG A 49 -18.79 17.17 4.76
C ARG A 49 -19.10 15.88 5.48
N ALA A 50 -20.15 15.18 5.03
CA ALA A 50 -20.51 13.86 5.57
C ALA A 50 -19.34 12.86 5.48
N THR A 51 -18.53 12.92 4.41
CA THR A 51 -17.33 12.07 4.21
C THR A 51 -16.27 12.21 5.30
N ASP A 52 -16.32 13.31 6.07
CA ASP A 52 -15.36 13.60 7.13
C ASP A 52 -15.78 12.97 8.45
N HIS A 53 -16.92 12.29 8.47
CA HIS A 53 -17.53 11.65 9.62
C HIS A 53 -17.96 10.21 9.29
N VAL A 54 -18.42 9.44 10.26
CA VAL A 54 -18.91 8.06 10.03
C VAL A 54 -20.26 8.08 9.29
N GLY A 55 -20.58 7.04 8.52
CA GLY A 55 -21.88 6.84 7.89
C GLY A 55 -21.85 6.68 6.37
N SER A 56 -22.96 6.20 5.82
CA SER A 56 -23.11 5.77 4.42
C SER A 56 -23.77 6.83 3.53
N THR A 57 -24.44 7.82 4.14
CA THR A 57 -25.25 8.80 3.43
C THR A 57 -24.45 10.06 3.05
N GLN A 58 -25.05 10.89 2.19
CA GLN A 58 -24.47 12.17 1.79
C GLN A 58 -24.72 13.31 2.80
N SER A 59 -25.48 13.08 3.87
CA SER A 59 -25.86 14.08 4.87
C SER A 59 -25.34 13.71 6.27
N LEU A 60 -24.76 14.69 6.98
CA LEU A 60 -24.35 14.49 8.39
C LEU A 60 -25.54 14.16 9.29
N ARG A 61 -26.66 14.85 9.07
CA ARG A 61 -27.91 14.63 9.80
C ARG A 61 -28.40 13.19 9.64
N ALA A 62 -28.55 12.74 8.40
CA ALA A 62 -29.04 11.40 8.10
C ALA A 62 -28.11 10.29 8.65
N ASN A 63 -26.79 10.51 8.63
CA ASN A 63 -25.83 9.56 9.22
C ASN A 63 -25.98 9.39 10.73
N ILE A 64 -26.44 10.44 11.44
CA ILE A 64 -26.68 10.36 12.88
C ILE A 64 -28.07 9.80 13.16
N ASP A 65 -29.09 10.20 12.40
CA ASP A 65 -30.43 9.62 12.52
C ASP A 65 -30.42 8.09 12.28
N GLU A 66 -29.68 7.62 11.26
CA GLU A 66 -29.50 6.18 10.99
C GLU A 66 -28.84 5.45 12.17
N PHE A 67 -27.79 6.05 12.75
CA PHE A 67 -27.06 5.48 13.89
C PHE A 67 -27.93 5.44 15.15
N LEU A 68 -28.68 6.50 15.43
CA LEU A 68 -29.61 6.56 16.56
C LEU A 68 -30.76 5.55 16.37
N GLY A 69 -31.33 5.48 15.17
CA GLY A 69 -32.38 4.51 14.83
C GLY A 69 -31.93 3.07 14.99
N ALA A 70 -30.71 2.74 14.56
CA ALA A 70 -30.11 1.42 14.79
C ALA A 70 -29.91 1.07 16.27
N ASN A 71 -29.85 2.09 17.14
CA ASN A 71 -29.79 1.95 18.59
C ASN A 71 -31.14 2.19 19.29
N GLY A 72 -32.25 2.19 18.53
CA GLY A 72 -33.61 2.32 19.08
C GLY A 72 -33.98 3.72 19.55
N ILE A 73 -33.28 4.76 19.09
CA ILE A 73 -33.56 6.16 19.44
C ILE A 73 -34.08 6.88 18.20
N ASP A 74 -35.33 7.35 18.27
CA ASP A 74 -35.91 8.27 17.28
C ASP A 74 -35.99 9.67 17.89
N LEU A 75 -35.54 10.68 17.13
CA LEU A 75 -35.60 12.08 17.55
C LEU A 75 -36.91 12.75 17.13
N HIS A 76 -37.78 12.10 16.37
CA HIS A 76 -39.07 12.63 15.90
C HIS A 76 -38.96 14.03 15.24
N GLY A 77 -37.87 14.28 14.51
CA GLY A 77 -37.60 15.57 13.88
C GLY A 77 -36.96 16.63 14.79
N GLY A 78 -36.53 16.28 16.00
CA GLY A 78 -35.77 17.16 16.88
C GLY A 78 -34.39 17.55 16.33
N SER A 79 -33.73 18.50 17.00
CA SER A 79 -32.48 19.13 16.52
C SER A 79 -31.22 18.35 16.89
N ILE A 80 -30.17 18.48 16.07
CA ILE A 80 -28.84 17.95 16.39
C ILE A 80 -27.79 19.04 16.29
N THR A 81 -27.09 19.30 17.39
CA THR A 81 -25.94 20.21 17.40
C THR A 81 -24.63 19.43 17.43
N MET A 82 -23.61 19.94 16.73
CA MET A 82 -22.34 19.26 16.52
C MET A 82 -21.16 20.15 16.92
N LEU A 83 -20.26 19.62 17.76
CA LEU A 83 -18.95 20.19 18.03
C LEU A 83 -17.87 19.42 17.27
N THR A 84 -17.17 20.06 16.33
CA THR A 84 -16.21 19.39 15.43
C THR A 84 -15.07 20.30 14.96
N ASN A 85 -13.99 19.72 14.44
CA ASN A 85 -13.04 20.45 13.59
C ASN A 85 -13.56 20.52 12.15
N ALA A 86 -13.62 21.72 11.58
CA ALA A 86 -13.98 21.89 10.18
C ALA A 86 -12.81 21.56 9.24
N ARG A 87 -13.15 21.11 8.02
CA ARG A 87 -12.16 20.94 6.95
C ARG A 87 -11.63 22.30 6.52
N SER A 88 -10.32 22.47 6.62
CA SER A 88 -9.62 23.70 6.25
C SER A 88 -8.57 23.42 5.18
N LEU A 89 -8.60 24.21 4.11
CA LEU A 89 -7.72 24.10 2.95
C LEU A 89 -7.65 22.68 2.38
N GLY A 90 -8.80 21.99 2.37
CA GLY A 90 -8.92 20.63 1.84
C GLY A 90 -8.44 19.52 2.77
N TYR A 91 -8.10 19.81 4.03
CA TYR A 91 -7.67 18.81 5.02
C TYR A 91 -8.41 18.98 6.36
N VAL A 92 -8.70 17.87 7.03
CA VAL A 92 -9.29 17.84 8.37
C VAL A 92 -8.54 16.83 9.24
N PHE A 93 -8.17 17.26 10.44
CA PHE A 93 -7.71 16.38 11.50
C PHE A 93 -8.70 16.58 12.66
N ASN A 94 -9.53 15.58 12.93
CA ASN A 94 -10.69 15.72 13.79
C ASN A 94 -10.78 14.56 14.80
N PRO A 95 -9.99 14.60 15.90
CA PRO A 95 -9.87 13.46 16.81
C PRO A 95 -11.15 13.14 17.59
N LEU A 96 -12.03 14.12 17.77
CA LEU A 96 -13.29 13.97 18.50
C LEU A 96 -14.35 14.90 17.90
N THR A 97 -15.51 14.34 17.58
CA THR A 97 -16.76 15.06 17.33
C THR A 97 -17.79 14.66 18.38
N LEU A 98 -18.55 15.63 18.88
CA LEU A 98 -19.68 15.39 19.77
C LEU A 98 -20.96 15.88 19.11
N TYR A 99 -22.01 15.07 19.18
CA TYR A 99 -23.35 15.42 18.73
C TYR A 99 -24.31 15.38 19.93
N TRP A 100 -24.98 16.50 20.22
CA TRP A 100 -26.08 16.53 21.18
C TRP A 100 -27.39 16.43 20.40
N CYS A 101 -28.17 15.39 20.71
CA CYS A 101 -29.36 15.01 19.96
C CYS A 101 -30.58 15.26 20.83
N HIS A 102 -31.44 16.17 20.38
CA HIS A 102 -32.62 16.60 21.12
C HIS A 102 -33.89 16.13 20.42
N ASP A 103 -34.96 15.97 21.19
CA ASP A 103 -36.32 15.82 20.65
C ASP A 103 -36.93 17.20 20.30
N PRO A 104 -38.16 17.26 19.74
CA PRO A 104 -38.80 18.53 19.38
C PRO A 104 -39.07 19.44 20.58
N ASP A 105 -39.14 18.88 21.79
CA ASP A 105 -39.35 19.63 23.04
C ASP A 105 -38.02 20.15 23.63
N SER A 106 -36.91 20.03 22.89
CA SER A 106 -35.55 20.42 23.31
C SER A 106 -34.99 19.62 24.48
N THR A 107 -35.53 18.43 24.74
CA THR A 107 -34.98 17.50 25.75
C THR A 107 -33.85 16.70 25.14
N LEU A 108 -32.70 16.64 25.81
CA LEU A 108 -31.55 15.86 25.36
C LEU A 108 -31.85 14.36 25.45
N ARG A 109 -31.87 13.67 24.31
CA ARG A 109 -32.15 12.23 24.21
C ARG A 109 -30.88 11.39 24.28
N ALA A 110 -29.82 11.85 23.62
CA ALA A 110 -28.53 11.17 23.59
C ALA A 110 -27.40 12.11 23.19
N VAL A 111 -26.17 11.71 23.53
CA VAL A 111 -24.95 12.30 22.99
C VAL A 111 -24.20 11.23 22.20
N VAL A 112 -23.78 11.55 20.98
CA VAL A 112 -22.92 10.66 20.19
C VAL A 112 -21.50 11.21 20.21
N ALA A 113 -20.53 10.41 20.65
CA ALA A 113 -19.12 10.74 20.60
C ALA A 113 -18.43 9.96 19.49
N GLU A 114 -18.08 10.66 18.41
CA GLU A 114 -17.37 10.09 17.28
C GLU A 114 -15.88 10.36 17.41
N VAL A 115 -15.09 9.29 17.54
CA VAL A 115 -13.66 9.34 17.82
C VAL A 115 -12.89 8.86 16.59
N HIS A 116 -11.87 9.62 16.21
CA HIS A 116 -11.01 9.31 15.06
C HIS A 116 -9.60 9.06 15.55
N ASN A 117 -8.96 7.99 15.07
CA ASN A 117 -7.56 7.72 15.40
C ASN A 117 -6.61 8.29 14.33
N THR A 118 -5.30 8.25 14.60
CA THR A 118 -4.28 8.70 13.64
C THR A 118 -4.04 7.75 12.47
N TYR A 119 -4.75 6.61 12.45
CA TYR A 119 -4.66 5.54 11.45
C TYR A 119 -5.83 5.58 10.45
N SER A 120 -6.69 6.61 10.53
CA SER A 120 -7.85 6.84 9.66
C SER A 120 -9.08 6.00 9.98
N ASP A 121 -9.06 5.20 11.05
CA ASP A 121 -10.25 4.52 11.55
C ASP A 121 -11.13 5.51 12.35
N ARG A 122 -12.40 5.17 12.49
CA ARG A 122 -13.41 5.97 13.19
C ARG A 122 -14.37 5.06 13.95
N HIS A 123 -14.89 5.55 15.06
CA HIS A 123 -15.88 4.81 15.86
C HIS A 123 -16.82 5.76 16.59
N ARG A 124 -18.06 5.33 16.84
CA ARG A 124 -19.09 6.09 17.55
C ARG A 124 -19.45 5.42 18.86
N TYR A 125 -19.36 6.19 19.95
CA TYR A 125 -19.94 5.83 21.23
C TYR A 125 -21.29 6.51 21.37
N LEU A 126 -22.32 5.72 21.68
CA LEU A 126 -23.60 6.24 22.13
C LEU A 126 -23.52 6.50 23.64
N LEU A 127 -23.79 7.73 24.05
CA LEU A 127 -23.75 8.16 25.44
C LEU A 127 -25.15 8.60 25.88
N GLN A 128 -25.57 8.13 27.04
CA GLN A 128 -26.76 8.60 27.75
C GLN A 128 -26.29 9.33 29.01
N PRO A 129 -25.95 10.63 28.90
CA PRO A 129 -25.43 11.36 30.04
C PRO A 129 -26.50 11.62 31.11
N ASP A 130 -26.09 11.63 32.37
CA ASP A 130 -26.92 12.08 33.50
C ASP A 130 -27.23 13.60 33.42
N GLU A 131 -28.01 14.11 34.37
CA GLU A 131 -28.35 15.55 34.46
C GLU A 131 -27.11 16.47 34.57
N MET A 132 -25.96 15.93 35.00
CA MET A 132 -24.69 16.66 35.07
C MET A 132 -23.84 16.48 33.79
N GLY A 133 -24.37 15.85 32.74
CA GLY A 133 -23.69 15.61 31.49
C GLY A 133 -22.67 14.46 31.53
N ARG A 134 -22.77 13.52 32.49
CA ARG A 134 -21.76 12.46 32.69
C ARG A 134 -22.25 11.12 32.18
N ALA A 135 -21.40 10.40 31.46
CA ALA A 135 -21.67 9.08 30.92
C ALA A 135 -20.46 8.16 31.09
N GLU A 136 -20.71 6.85 31.16
CA GLU A 136 -19.67 5.83 31.14
C GLU A 136 -19.88 4.88 29.96
N THR A 137 -18.80 4.44 29.33
CA THR A 137 -18.82 3.47 28.24
C THR A 137 -17.54 2.65 28.24
N GLU A 138 -17.61 1.39 27.85
CA GLU A 138 -16.42 0.57 27.64
C GLU A 138 -15.55 1.13 26.53
N LYS A 139 -14.23 0.97 26.65
CA LYS A 139 -13.30 1.36 25.59
C LYS A 139 -13.31 0.29 24.50
N GLN A 140 -13.91 0.60 23.36
CA GLN A 140 -14.04 -0.32 22.22
C GLN A 140 -13.14 0.05 21.05
N PHE A 141 -12.46 1.21 21.12
CA PHE A 141 -11.71 1.77 19.99
C PHE A 141 -10.22 2.00 20.29
N TYR A 142 -9.37 1.67 19.33
CA TYR A 142 -7.92 1.85 19.41
C TYR A 142 -7.52 3.26 18.96
N VAL A 143 -7.37 4.18 19.93
CA VAL A 143 -7.12 5.61 19.69
C VAL A 143 -5.64 5.99 19.78
N SER A 144 -4.91 5.38 20.72
CA SER A 144 -3.51 5.73 21.02
C SER A 144 -2.64 4.49 20.96
N PRO A 145 -1.42 4.58 20.36
CA PRO A 145 -0.50 3.46 20.31
C PRO A 145 -0.02 2.98 21.68
N PHE A 146 -0.34 3.70 22.76
CA PHE A 146 0.14 3.43 24.10
C PHE A 146 -0.96 2.96 25.06
N TYR A 147 -2.17 2.72 24.54
CA TYR A 147 -3.29 2.19 25.31
C TYR A 147 -4.02 1.12 24.49
N PRO A 148 -3.99 -0.15 24.91
CA PRO A 148 -4.77 -1.20 24.28
C PRO A 148 -6.28 -0.94 24.46
N VAL A 149 -7.12 -1.77 23.83
CA VAL A 149 -8.59 -1.67 23.88
C VAL A 149 -9.10 -2.38 25.14
N ASP A 150 -8.81 -1.77 26.29
CA ASP A 150 -9.21 -2.26 27.61
C ASP A 150 -9.57 -1.11 28.55
N GLY A 151 -10.38 -1.42 29.57
CA GLY A 151 -10.90 -0.43 30.51
C GLY A 151 -12.13 0.31 29.98
N TYR A 152 -12.46 1.43 30.62
CA TYR A 152 -13.67 2.19 30.32
C TYR A 152 -13.42 3.70 30.36
N TYR A 153 -14.20 4.43 29.59
CA TYR A 153 -14.23 5.89 29.61
C TYR A 153 -15.31 6.37 30.56
N ARG A 154 -14.92 7.30 31.44
CA ARG A 154 -15.84 8.21 32.11
C ARG A 154 -15.77 9.55 31.38
N MET A 155 -16.88 9.96 30.77
CA MET A 155 -16.99 11.19 30.00
C MET A 155 -17.89 12.19 30.72
N SER A 156 -17.49 13.45 30.75
CA SER A 156 -18.36 14.59 31.07
C SER A 156 -18.44 15.46 29.83
N VAL A 157 -19.62 15.52 29.25
CA VAL A 157 -19.97 16.16 27.97
C VAL A 157 -21.25 17.00 28.12
N PRO A 158 -21.30 17.96 29.07
CA PRO A 158 -22.46 18.82 29.22
C PRO A 158 -22.71 19.61 27.94
N GLU A 159 -23.97 19.96 27.70
CA GLU A 159 -24.33 20.77 26.54
C GLU A 159 -23.61 22.14 26.57
N PRO A 160 -23.00 22.58 25.47
CA PRO A 160 -22.09 23.70 25.51
C PRO A 160 -22.81 25.06 25.45
N GLY A 161 -22.76 25.82 26.56
CA GLY A 161 -23.27 27.18 26.69
C GLY A 161 -22.21 28.27 26.42
N GLU A 162 -22.08 29.29 27.28
CA GLU A 162 -21.03 30.32 27.12
C GLU A 162 -19.60 29.75 27.29
N ARG A 163 -19.48 28.64 28.01
CA ARG A 163 -18.24 27.92 28.25
C ARG A 163 -18.37 26.48 27.81
N LEU A 164 -17.29 25.97 27.23
CA LEU A 164 -17.12 24.56 26.93
C LEU A 164 -16.27 23.91 28.04
N SER A 165 -16.71 22.76 28.56
CA SER A 165 -15.94 21.96 29.50
C SER A 165 -16.24 20.48 29.30
N ILE A 166 -15.41 19.82 28.48
CA ILE A 166 -15.47 18.37 28.26
C ILE A 166 -14.30 17.71 28.95
N THR A 167 -14.55 16.59 29.62
CA THR A 167 -13.51 15.74 30.22
C THR A 167 -13.74 14.29 29.83
N ILE A 168 -12.72 13.63 29.32
CA ILE A 168 -12.73 12.20 29.00
C ILE A 168 -11.62 11.56 29.82
N THR A 169 -11.99 10.68 30.73
CA THR A 169 -11.06 9.96 31.59
C THR A 169 -11.10 8.48 31.27
N LEU A 170 -9.96 7.91 30.89
CA LEU A 170 -9.77 6.48 30.71
C LEU A 170 -9.31 5.86 32.03
N HIS A 171 -10.12 4.94 32.53
CA HIS A 171 -9.82 4.11 33.69
C HIS A 171 -9.41 2.71 33.24
N ARG A 172 -8.29 2.21 33.78
CA ARG A 172 -7.77 0.86 33.55
C ARG A 172 -7.34 0.28 34.89
N ASP A 173 -7.54 -1.02 35.06
CA ASP A 173 -7.27 -1.67 36.34
C ASP A 173 -5.79 -1.58 36.72
N GLY A 174 -5.51 -1.30 37.99
CA GLY A 174 -4.16 -1.12 38.52
C GLY A 174 -3.34 0.06 37.95
N GLN A 175 -3.92 0.96 37.14
CA GLN A 175 -3.20 2.09 36.54
C GLN A 175 -3.82 3.46 36.87
N PRO A 176 -2.99 4.50 37.10
CA PRO A 176 -3.46 5.89 37.17
C PRO A 176 -4.25 6.30 35.91
N PRO A 177 -5.37 7.02 36.06
CA PRO A 177 -6.22 7.36 34.94
C PRO A 177 -5.53 8.30 33.95
N PHE A 178 -5.90 8.17 32.69
CA PHE A 178 -5.55 9.15 31.65
C PHE A 178 -6.69 10.12 31.46
N THR A 179 -6.39 11.42 31.52
CA THR A 179 -7.43 12.46 31.40
C THR A 179 -7.15 13.36 30.21
N ALA A 180 -8.11 13.44 29.30
CA ALA A 180 -8.19 14.45 28.26
C ALA A 180 -9.25 15.48 28.64
N SER A 181 -8.89 16.76 28.71
CA SER A 181 -9.82 17.84 29.00
C SER A 181 -9.80 18.89 27.90
N LEU A 182 -10.97 19.33 27.51
CA LEU A 182 -11.21 20.38 26.53
C LEU A 182 -11.98 21.51 27.20
N ARG A 183 -11.36 22.69 27.36
CA ARG A 183 -12.02 23.84 27.99
C ARG A 183 -11.95 25.04 27.07
N GLY A 184 -13.03 25.79 26.93
CA GLY A 184 -13.03 26.95 26.04
C GLY A 184 -14.15 27.95 26.28
N SER A 185 -14.11 29.02 25.50
CA SER A 185 -15.11 30.09 25.52
C SER A 185 -15.74 30.26 24.15
N ARG A 186 -17.05 30.50 24.13
CA ARG A 186 -17.82 30.66 22.91
C ARG A 186 -17.50 31.99 22.24
N ARG A 187 -17.38 31.96 20.92
CA ARG A 187 -17.19 33.12 20.04
C ARG A 187 -18.17 33.03 18.86
N PRO A 188 -18.78 34.14 18.42
CA PRO A 188 -19.61 34.14 17.23
C PRO A 188 -18.82 33.72 15.98
N ALA A 189 -19.37 32.83 15.15
CA ALA A 189 -18.74 32.39 13.89
C ALA A 189 -19.03 33.35 12.73
N THR A 190 -18.82 34.66 12.92
CA THR A 190 -18.93 35.65 11.83
C THR A 190 -17.72 35.55 10.89
N THR A 191 -17.82 36.05 9.66
CA THR A 191 -16.69 36.11 8.70
C THR A 191 -15.43 36.69 9.34
N ALA A 192 -15.56 37.78 10.11
CA ALA A 192 -14.44 38.40 10.83
C ALA A 192 -13.93 37.52 11.99
N GLY A 193 -14.82 36.84 12.72
CA GLY A 193 -14.45 35.90 13.78
C GLY A 193 -13.67 34.70 13.25
N VAL A 194 -14.12 34.13 12.13
CA VAL A 194 -13.46 33.00 11.45
C VAL A 194 -12.08 33.39 10.92
N LEU A 195 -11.98 34.53 10.22
CA LEU A 195 -10.70 35.05 9.75
C LEU A 195 -9.73 35.30 10.90
N ARG A 196 -10.20 35.89 12.01
CA ARG A 196 -9.39 36.11 13.21
C ARG A 196 -8.88 34.79 13.80
N ALA A 197 -9.73 33.75 13.89
CA ALA A 197 -9.33 32.44 14.39
C ALA A 197 -8.24 31.81 13.51
N VAL A 198 -8.38 31.93 12.20
CA VAL A 198 -7.46 31.35 11.20
C VAL A 198 -6.14 32.10 11.14
N VAL A 199 -6.14 33.43 11.27
CA VAL A 199 -4.92 34.24 11.37
C VAL A 199 -4.18 33.96 12.67
N ARG A 200 -4.89 33.83 13.80
CA ARG A 200 -4.28 33.47 15.08
C ARG A 200 -3.72 32.06 15.11
N ARG A 201 -4.28 31.15 14.30
CA ARG A 201 -3.92 29.74 14.23
C ARG A 201 -3.90 29.25 12.78
N PRO A 202 -2.87 29.64 12.00
CA PRO A 202 -2.76 29.20 10.62
C PRO A 202 -2.47 27.70 10.57
N PHE A 203 -3.04 27.03 9.57
CA PHE A 203 -2.85 25.58 9.32
C PHE A 203 -3.17 24.70 10.54
N GLU A 204 -4.19 25.07 11.32
CA GLU A 204 -4.50 24.44 12.60
C GLU A 204 -4.58 22.91 12.54
N ASN A 205 -5.32 22.35 11.57
CA ASN A 205 -5.46 20.90 11.38
C ASN A 205 -4.10 20.19 11.16
N TRP A 206 -3.18 20.81 10.42
CA TRP A 206 -1.83 20.28 10.18
C TRP A 206 -0.94 20.40 11.43
N ARG A 207 -1.02 21.55 12.11
CA ARG A 207 -0.23 21.83 13.31
C ARG A 207 -0.61 20.88 14.45
N VAL A 208 -1.90 20.69 14.70
CA VAL A 208 -2.38 19.79 15.77
C VAL A 208 -1.97 18.35 15.49
N ARG A 209 -2.11 17.87 14.25
CA ARG A 209 -1.62 16.53 13.86
C ARG A 209 -0.11 16.37 14.11
N ALA A 210 0.69 17.33 13.65
CA ALA A 210 2.14 17.30 13.82
C ALA A 210 2.53 17.32 15.31
N LEU A 211 1.86 18.15 16.12
CA LEU A 211 2.06 18.18 17.56
C LEU A 211 1.75 16.82 18.19
N ILE A 212 0.62 16.20 17.87
CA ILE A 212 0.25 14.89 18.42
C ILE A 212 1.27 13.81 18.04
N GLN A 213 1.73 13.79 16.79
CA GLN A 213 2.76 12.86 16.33
C GLN A 213 4.09 13.05 17.06
N LEU A 214 4.55 14.30 17.21
CA LEU A 214 5.79 14.61 17.94
C LEU A 214 5.70 14.21 19.42
N HIS A 215 4.54 14.39 20.06
CA HIS A 215 4.32 13.93 21.43
C HIS A 215 4.33 12.41 21.53
N GLY A 216 3.74 11.71 20.55
CA GLY A 216 3.82 10.25 20.47
C GLY A 216 5.25 9.76 20.37
N ILE A 217 6.05 10.32 19.45
CA ILE A 217 7.48 10.00 19.31
C ILE A 217 8.24 10.27 20.62
N ARG A 218 7.97 11.40 21.28
CA ARG A 218 8.63 11.75 22.55
C ARG A 218 8.29 10.77 23.68
N LEU A 219 7.06 10.26 23.71
CA LEU A 219 6.65 9.24 24.68
C LEU A 219 7.32 7.88 24.39
N TYR A 220 7.39 7.49 23.12
CA TYR A 220 8.10 6.29 22.69
C TYR A 220 9.59 6.34 23.07
N LEU A 221 10.26 7.45 22.77
CA LEU A 221 11.67 7.69 23.15
C LEU A 221 11.89 7.74 24.67
N LYS A 222 10.85 8.02 25.46
CA LYS A 222 10.89 7.95 26.93
C LYS A 222 10.61 6.53 27.48
N GLY A 223 10.61 5.51 26.61
CA GLY A 223 10.47 4.11 26.99
C GLY A 223 9.02 3.63 27.10
N LEU A 224 8.05 4.39 26.61
CA LEU A 224 6.65 3.95 26.58
C LEU A 224 6.45 2.94 25.45
N ARG A 225 6.13 1.69 25.82
CA ARG A 225 5.91 0.60 24.85
C ARG A 225 4.63 0.82 24.07
N VAL A 226 4.69 0.47 22.78
CA VAL A 226 3.52 0.44 21.90
C VAL A 226 2.70 -0.79 22.26
N ALA A 227 1.40 -0.59 22.52
CA ALA A 227 0.47 -1.69 22.71
C ALA A 227 0.12 -2.31 21.36
N GLU A 228 -0.12 -3.62 21.33
CA GLU A 228 -0.60 -4.28 20.13
C GLU A 228 -1.96 -3.71 19.74
N ARG A 229 -2.11 -3.42 18.45
CA ARG A 229 -3.37 -3.00 17.87
C ARG A 229 -4.20 -4.27 17.63
N PRO A 230 -5.36 -4.44 18.27
CA PRO A 230 -6.24 -5.55 17.92
C PRO A 230 -6.70 -5.40 16.46
N PRO A 231 -6.97 -6.51 15.75
CA PRO A 231 -7.61 -6.47 14.44
C PRO A 231 -8.89 -5.61 14.52
N ALA A 232 -9.18 -4.87 13.46
CA ALA A 232 -10.30 -3.92 13.48
C ALA A 232 -11.58 -4.64 13.93
N PRO A 233 -12.30 -4.14 14.95
CA PRO A 233 -13.58 -4.73 15.31
C PRO A 233 -14.50 -4.63 14.09
N ASN A 234 -15.08 -5.75 13.68
CA ASN A 234 -16.23 -5.76 12.78
C ASN A 234 -17.31 -4.93 13.49
N ASP A 235 -17.52 -3.70 13.02
CA ASP A 235 -18.65 -2.90 13.46
C ASP A 235 -19.92 -3.70 13.07
N PRO A 236 -20.76 -4.12 14.02
CA PRO A 236 -22.00 -4.84 13.72
C PRO A 236 -22.91 -4.08 12.74
N HIS A 237 -22.69 -2.78 12.56
CA HIS A 237 -23.42 -1.92 11.63
C HIS A 237 -22.74 -1.73 10.26
N THR A 238 -21.65 -2.45 9.96
CA THR A 238 -21.11 -2.57 8.59
C THR A 238 -21.56 -3.84 7.87
N GLY A 239 -22.36 -4.68 8.52
CA GLY A 239 -22.99 -5.86 7.92
C GLY A 239 -24.29 -5.55 7.20
N ALA A 240 -24.23 -4.93 6.02
CA ALA A 240 -25.33 -5.04 5.06
C ALA A 240 -24.94 -6.08 3.99
N PRO A 241 -25.67 -7.20 3.85
CA PRO A 241 -25.46 -8.10 2.73
C PRO A 241 -25.69 -7.31 1.44
N ARG A 242 -24.75 -7.42 0.51
CA ARG A 242 -24.83 -6.84 -0.83
C ARG A 242 -26.11 -7.39 -1.47
N ALA A 243 -27.15 -6.56 -1.51
CA ALA A 243 -28.45 -6.93 -2.05
C ALA A 243 -28.26 -7.50 -3.47
N THR A 244 -28.81 -8.69 -3.67
CA THR A 244 -28.99 -9.29 -4.99
C THR A 244 -29.72 -8.29 -5.90
N ARG A 245 -29.19 -8.11 -7.12
CA ARG A 245 -29.82 -7.26 -8.14
C ARG A 245 -31.28 -7.71 -8.32
N PRO A 246 -32.28 -6.82 -8.21
CA PRO A 246 -33.61 -7.14 -8.70
C PRO A 246 -33.55 -7.14 -10.23
N THR A 247 -34.14 -8.16 -10.84
CA THR A 247 -34.50 -8.22 -12.25
C THR A 247 -35.29 -6.98 -12.65
N GLU A 248 -34.80 -6.26 -13.66
CA GLU A 248 -35.46 -5.09 -14.23
C GLU A 248 -36.83 -5.45 -14.81
N SER A 249 -37.86 -4.72 -14.40
CA SER A 249 -39.07 -4.51 -15.20
C SER A 249 -39.02 -3.09 -15.78
N PRO A 250 -39.50 -2.87 -17.02
CA PRO A 250 -39.19 -1.68 -17.80
C PRO A 250 -39.90 -0.44 -17.25
N ARG A 251 -39.17 0.68 -17.14
CA ARG A 251 -39.74 2.01 -16.87
C ARG A 251 -40.01 2.77 -18.17
N PRO A 252 -40.99 3.70 -18.19
CA PRO A 252 -41.48 4.32 -19.42
C PRO A 252 -40.48 5.31 -20.00
N GLU A 253 -40.50 5.44 -21.32
CA GLU A 253 -39.71 6.37 -22.12
C GLU A 253 -39.86 7.82 -21.63
N GLU A 254 -38.77 8.41 -21.15
CA GLU A 254 -38.64 9.85 -20.99
C GLU A 254 -38.01 10.46 -22.24
N ASN A 255 -38.66 11.49 -22.78
CA ASN A 255 -38.24 12.30 -23.91
C ASN A 255 -36.82 12.90 -23.73
N PRO A 256 -36.01 12.99 -24.80
CA PRO A 256 -34.61 13.42 -24.69
C PRO A 256 -34.48 14.92 -24.41
N MET A 257 -33.77 15.26 -23.33
CA MET A 257 -33.19 16.60 -23.13
C MET A 257 -32.12 16.90 -24.20
N PRO A 258 -31.90 18.17 -24.60
CA PRO A 258 -30.97 18.52 -25.67
C PRO A 258 -29.51 18.21 -25.28
N ALA A 259 -28.78 17.68 -26.26
CA ALA A 259 -27.47 17.05 -26.15
C ALA A 259 -26.37 17.93 -25.51
N ARG A 260 -26.14 17.75 -24.20
CA ARG A 260 -24.78 17.90 -23.66
C ARG A 260 -23.97 16.72 -24.18
N ARG A 261 -22.99 16.95 -25.07
CA ARG A 261 -22.08 15.90 -25.57
C ARG A 261 -21.61 15.02 -24.39
N ALA A 262 -21.79 13.71 -24.51
CA ALA A 262 -21.44 12.71 -23.51
C ALA A 262 -19.93 12.77 -23.17
N ALA A 263 -19.53 12.50 -21.92
CA ALA A 263 -18.13 12.62 -21.53
C ALA A 263 -17.21 11.67 -22.30
N ALA A 264 -17.64 10.45 -22.59
CA ALA A 264 -16.88 9.46 -23.35
C ALA A 264 -16.59 9.94 -24.78
N ASP A 265 -17.58 10.49 -25.49
CA ASP A 265 -17.38 11.05 -26.83
C ASP A 265 -16.36 12.19 -26.84
N ARG A 266 -16.37 13.03 -25.79
CA ARG A 266 -15.39 14.11 -25.65
C ARG A 266 -13.99 13.56 -25.40
N ILE A 267 -13.85 12.55 -24.56
CA ILE A 267 -12.56 11.90 -24.30
C ILE A 267 -12.05 11.24 -25.58
N ALA A 268 -12.90 10.51 -26.30
CA ALA A 268 -12.59 9.91 -27.59
C ALA A 268 -12.13 10.96 -28.61
N GLY A 269 -12.87 12.07 -28.71
CA GLY A 269 -12.51 13.20 -29.57
C GLY A 269 -11.14 13.79 -29.21
N ILE A 270 -10.85 13.98 -27.92
CA ILE A 270 -9.54 14.49 -27.48
C ILE A 270 -8.42 13.51 -27.86
N VAL A 271 -8.58 12.22 -27.61
CA VAL A 271 -7.56 11.21 -27.96
C VAL A 271 -7.31 11.21 -29.47
N LYS A 272 -8.38 11.21 -30.27
CA LYS A 272 -8.28 11.27 -31.73
C LYS A 272 -7.63 12.55 -32.23
N GLU A 273 -7.97 13.70 -31.65
CA GLU A 273 -7.42 15.00 -32.05
C GLU A 273 -5.98 15.22 -31.57
N SER A 274 -5.61 14.76 -30.37
CA SER A 274 -4.30 15.00 -29.78
C SER A 274 -3.25 13.96 -30.15
N ALA A 275 -3.67 12.71 -30.33
CA ALA A 275 -2.77 11.60 -30.64
C ALA A 275 -2.95 11.06 -32.07
N GLY A 276 -4.01 11.48 -32.79
CA GLY A 276 -4.33 10.93 -34.11
C GLY A 276 -4.91 9.51 -34.05
N LEU A 277 -5.33 9.04 -32.86
CA LEU A 277 -5.68 7.65 -32.61
C LEU A 277 -7.18 7.48 -32.37
N ASP A 278 -7.78 6.52 -33.05
CA ASP A 278 -9.04 5.96 -32.57
C ASP A 278 -8.80 5.22 -31.24
N LEU A 279 -9.80 5.23 -30.36
CA LEU A 279 -9.69 4.59 -29.05
C LEU A 279 -9.37 3.09 -29.24
N PRO A 280 -8.26 2.59 -28.66
CA PRO A 280 -7.88 1.18 -28.82
C PRO A 280 -8.76 0.24 -28.01
N VAL A 281 -9.49 0.77 -27.03
CA VAL A 281 -10.39 0.06 -26.12
C VAL A 281 -11.66 0.88 -25.94
N ARG A 282 -12.77 0.21 -25.62
CA ARG A 282 -14.01 0.88 -25.21
C ARG A 282 -13.75 1.64 -23.92
N ILE A 283 -14.29 2.83 -23.77
CA ILE A 283 -14.27 3.59 -22.52
C ILE A 283 -15.69 3.77 -22.02
N ARG A 284 -15.88 3.69 -20.70
CA ARG A 284 -17.12 4.10 -20.00
C ARG A 284 -16.77 5.21 -19.03
N ALA A 285 -17.36 6.38 -19.19
CA ALA A 285 -17.11 7.54 -18.34
C ALA A 285 -18.02 7.57 -17.10
N TRP A 286 -17.67 8.41 -16.12
CA TRP A 286 -18.39 8.58 -14.85
C TRP A 286 -19.86 9.02 -14.99
N ASP A 287 -20.25 9.51 -16.18
CA ASP A 287 -21.63 9.90 -16.50
C ASP A 287 -22.42 8.78 -17.21
N GLY A 288 -21.86 7.57 -17.28
CA GLY A 288 -22.44 6.40 -17.93
C GLY A 288 -22.29 6.36 -19.44
N SER A 289 -21.75 7.43 -20.06
CA SER A 289 -21.51 7.44 -21.50
C SER A 289 -20.38 6.52 -21.91
N GLU A 290 -20.44 6.00 -23.14
CA GLU A 290 -19.46 5.07 -23.66
C GLU A 290 -19.00 5.46 -25.08
N ALA A 291 -17.74 5.16 -25.40
CA ALA A 291 -17.17 5.40 -26.73
C ALA A 291 -16.08 4.38 -27.05
N GLY A 292 -15.86 4.09 -28.33
CA GLY A 292 -14.83 3.15 -28.79
C GLY A 292 -15.37 1.80 -29.29
N PRO A 293 -14.48 0.84 -29.60
CA PRO A 293 -14.84 -0.43 -30.24
C PRO A 293 -15.63 -1.38 -29.34
N THR A 294 -16.65 -2.04 -29.88
CA THR A 294 -17.65 -2.83 -29.13
C THR A 294 -17.17 -4.19 -28.60
N ASN A 295 -16.11 -4.78 -29.19
CA ASN A 295 -15.54 -6.09 -28.80
C ASN A 295 -14.16 -5.96 -28.14
N THR A 296 -13.99 -4.99 -27.23
CA THR A 296 -12.75 -4.79 -26.49
C THR A 296 -13.04 -4.63 -25.01
N PRO A 297 -12.05 -4.90 -24.11
CA PRO A 297 -12.19 -4.60 -22.70
C PRO A 297 -12.62 -3.15 -22.47
N VAL A 298 -13.41 -2.89 -21.44
CA VAL A 298 -13.94 -1.54 -21.19
C VAL A 298 -13.10 -0.85 -20.12
N LEU A 299 -12.44 0.24 -20.47
CA LEU A 299 -11.76 1.10 -19.52
C LEU A 299 -12.79 1.98 -18.80
N LEU A 300 -12.96 1.74 -17.50
CA LEU A 300 -13.89 2.46 -16.64
C LEU A 300 -13.22 3.71 -16.07
N ILE A 301 -13.72 4.88 -16.42
CA ILE A 301 -13.28 6.17 -15.87
C ILE A 301 -14.27 6.59 -14.79
N ASN A 302 -14.11 6.00 -13.60
CA ASN A 302 -15.04 6.17 -12.47
C ASN A 302 -15.11 7.62 -11.96
N ASN A 303 -14.02 8.38 -12.11
CA ASN A 303 -13.97 9.76 -11.64
C ASN A 303 -13.20 10.68 -12.60
N ARG A 304 -13.67 11.94 -12.71
CA ARG A 304 -12.91 13.05 -13.34
C ARG A 304 -11.48 13.19 -12.80
N ARG A 305 -11.23 12.74 -11.56
CA ARG A 305 -9.92 12.71 -10.92
C ARG A 305 -8.92 11.85 -11.70
N ALA A 306 -9.33 10.77 -12.38
CA ALA A 306 -8.45 9.98 -13.25
C ALA A 306 -7.81 10.85 -14.33
N LEU A 307 -8.63 11.57 -15.09
CA LEU A 307 -8.15 12.48 -16.13
C LEU A 307 -7.32 13.63 -15.55
N ARG A 308 -7.66 14.12 -14.35
CA ARG A 308 -6.88 15.14 -13.65
C ARG A 308 -5.50 14.62 -13.23
N ARG A 309 -5.37 13.35 -12.83
CA ARG A 309 -4.05 12.73 -12.53
C ARG A 309 -3.18 12.70 -13.78
N LEU A 310 -3.76 12.32 -14.93
CA LEU A 310 -3.06 12.31 -16.21
C LEU A 310 -2.66 13.72 -16.66
N LEU A 311 -3.47 14.74 -16.40
CA LEU A 311 -3.11 16.13 -16.69
C LEU A 311 -1.86 16.59 -15.90
N TRP A 312 -1.77 16.22 -14.61
CA TRP A 312 -0.64 16.59 -13.74
C TRP A 312 0.57 15.65 -13.86
N SER A 313 0.38 14.45 -14.41
CA SER A 313 1.41 13.42 -14.57
C SER A 313 1.07 12.59 -15.81
N PRO A 314 1.35 13.08 -17.02
CA PRO A 314 1.00 12.43 -18.28
C PRO A 314 1.99 11.31 -18.63
N ASN A 315 2.17 10.38 -17.70
CA ASN A 315 3.07 9.24 -17.82
C ASN A 315 2.46 8.00 -17.15
N GLU A 316 3.17 6.88 -17.24
CA GLU A 316 2.75 5.60 -16.67
C GLU A 316 2.40 5.69 -15.17
N LEU A 317 3.16 6.51 -14.42
CA LEU A 317 2.91 6.70 -12.98
C LEU A 317 1.57 7.42 -12.72
N GLY A 318 1.14 8.33 -13.60
CA GLY A 318 -0.17 8.96 -13.51
C GLY A 318 -1.32 7.99 -13.75
N LEU A 319 -1.17 7.09 -14.73
CA LEU A 319 -2.13 6.00 -15.01
C LEU A 319 -2.19 5.03 -13.83
N ALA A 320 -1.03 4.59 -13.34
CA ALA A 320 -0.94 3.70 -12.18
C ALA A 320 -1.65 4.30 -10.96
N ARG A 321 -1.38 5.57 -10.63
CA ARG A 321 -2.06 6.27 -9.52
C ARG A 321 -3.58 6.36 -9.69
N ALA A 322 -4.06 6.55 -10.92
CA ALA A 322 -5.49 6.56 -11.21
C ALA A 322 -6.13 5.18 -10.98
N TYR A 323 -5.44 4.12 -11.43
CA TYR A 323 -5.88 2.74 -11.21
C TYR A 323 -5.87 2.37 -9.72
N ILE A 324 -4.76 2.60 -9.02
CA ILE A 324 -4.57 2.25 -7.60
C ILE A 324 -5.64 2.89 -6.71
N THR A 325 -6.06 4.11 -7.03
CA THR A 325 -7.06 4.82 -6.23
C THR A 325 -8.50 4.57 -6.67
N GLY A 326 -8.73 3.65 -7.61
CA GLY A 326 -10.06 3.32 -8.14
C GLY A 326 -10.67 4.41 -9.02
N ASP A 327 -9.92 5.48 -9.34
CA ASP A 327 -10.39 6.53 -10.26
C ASP A 327 -10.51 5.98 -11.70
N LEU A 328 -9.70 4.98 -12.02
CA LEU A 328 -9.65 4.23 -13.27
C LEU A 328 -9.76 2.73 -12.98
N ASP A 329 -10.51 1.99 -13.79
CA ASP A 329 -10.63 0.53 -13.68
C ASP A 329 -10.78 -0.12 -15.07
N VAL A 330 -10.74 -1.45 -15.12
CA VAL A 330 -10.98 -2.23 -16.35
C VAL A 330 -12.12 -3.23 -16.09
N ASP A 331 -13.16 -3.16 -16.92
CA ASP A 331 -14.23 -4.16 -16.99
C ASP A 331 -13.77 -5.29 -17.92
N GLY A 332 -13.52 -6.48 -17.34
CA GLY A 332 -12.97 -7.65 -18.02
C GLY A 332 -11.62 -8.08 -17.47
N ASP A 333 -10.91 -8.94 -18.22
CA ASP A 333 -9.56 -9.40 -17.86
C ASP A 333 -8.59 -8.22 -17.89
N ILE A 334 -8.02 -7.91 -16.72
CA ILE A 334 -7.09 -6.79 -16.54
C ILE A 334 -5.79 -6.99 -17.33
N VAL A 335 -5.30 -8.22 -17.46
CA VAL A 335 -4.10 -8.55 -18.24
C VAL A 335 -4.36 -8.19 -19.70
N ASP A 336 -5.49 -8.59 -20.25
CA ASP A 336 -5.85 -8.29 -21.64
C ASP A 336 -6.13 -6.81 -21.86
N GLY A 337 -6.81 -6.15 -20.92
CA GLY A 337 -7.04 -4.70 -20.96
C GLY A 337 -5.72 -3.91 -20.97
N PHE A 338 -4.78 -4.26 -20.08
CA PHE A 338 -3.45 -3.64 -20.05
C PHE A 338 -2.63 -3.99 -21.29
N ARG A 339 -2.64 -5.24 -21.74
CA ARG A 339 -1.93 -5.71 -22.94
C ARG A 339 -2.39 -4.93 -24.19
N LEU A 340 -3.70 -4.74 -24.35
CA LEU A 340 -4.28 -3.99 -25.47
C LEU A 340 -3.93 -2.49 -25.39
N ALA A 341 -4.13 -1.87 -24.23
CA ALA A 341 -3.79 -0.46 -24.01
C ALA A 341 -2.30 -0.19 -24.27
N TRP A 342 -1.43 -1.08 -23.81
CA TRP A 342 0.01 -0.97 -23.95
C TRP A 342 0.48 -1.19 -25.41
N ARG A 343 -0.04 -2.23 -26.09
CA ARG A 343 0.24 -2.46 -27.52
C ARG A 343 -0.18 -1.26 -28.38
N ALA A 344 -1.31 -0.64 -28.06
CA ALA A 344 -1.75 0.58 -28.73
C ALA A 344 -0.84 1.77 -28.44
N ALA A 345 -0.39 1.98 -27.21
CA ALA A 345 0.57 3.04 -26.88
C ALA A 345 1.91 2.88 -27.62
N ARG A 346 2.39 1.63 -27.77
CA ARG A 346 3.66 1.32 -28.45
C ARG A 346 3.59 1.42 -29.98
N ARG A 347 2.56 0.87 -30.61
CA ARG A 347 2.39 0.91 -32.09
C ARG A 347 2.38 2.33 -32.64
N ASN A 348 1.85 3.26 -31.85
CA ASN A 348 1.70 4.64 -32.25
C ASN A 348 2.91 5.51 -31.91
N ASN A 349 4.00 4.89 -31.45
CA ASN A 349 5.27 5.51 -31.09
C ASN A 349 5.03 6.89 -30.47
N ALA A 350 4.49 6.92 -29.25
CA ALA A 350 4.27 8.14 -28.47
C ALA A 350 5.62 8.78 -28.05
N ALA A 351 6.53 8.93 -29.01
CA ALA A 351 7.60 9.89 -29.01
C ALA A 351 6.95 11.26 -28.83
N THR A 352 7.21 11.86 -27.67
CA THR A 352 7.09 13.29 -27.35
C THR A 352 6.54 14.13 -28.51
N VAL A 353 5.21 14.18 -28.63
CA VAL A 353 4.55 15.19 -29.45
C VAL A 353 4.85 16.51 -28.78
N SER A 354 5.70 17.33 -29.40
CA SER A 354 5.91 18.70 -28.97
C SER A 354 4.57 19.43 -29.16
N LEU A 355 3.82 19.60 -28.08
CA LEU A 355 2.51 20.25 -28.11
C LEU A 355 2.70 21.72 -28.50
N GLY A 356 2.19 22.10 -29.67
CA GLY A 356 2.17 23.50 -30.11
C GLY A 356 1.29 24.37 -29.19
N LEU A 357 1.37 25.69 -29.36
CA LEU A 357 0.57 26.64 -28.59
C LEU A 357 -0.95 26.41 -28.78
N SER A 358 -1.35 26.03 -30.00
CA SER A 358 -2.73 25.67 -30.37
C SER A 358 -3.20 24.38 -29.68
N ASP A 359 -2.34 23.37 -29.57
CA ASP A 359 -2.64 22.11 -28.88
C ASP A 359 -2.80 22.31 -27.37
N ARG A 360 -1.96 23.16 -26.78
CA ARG A 360 -2.06 23.55 -25.37
C ARG A 360 -3.36 24.29 -25.06
N LEU A 361 -3.76 25.23 -25.92
CA LEU A 361 -5.02 25.96 -25.79
C LEU A 361 -6.24 25.04 -25.98
N ARG A 362 -6.17 24.09 -26.92
CA ARG A 362 -7.19 23.05 -27.11
C ARG A 362 -7.29 22.12 -25.91
N ALA A 363 -6.17 21.58 -25.43
CA ALA A 363 -6.11 20.75 -24.24
C ALA A 363 -6.67 21.49 -23.01
N ALA A 364 -6.38 22.79 -22.86
CA ALA A 364 -6.95 23.62 -21.81
C ALA A 364 -8.48 23.77 -21.94
N ARG A 365 -9.00 24.06 -23.15
CA ARG A 365 -10.46 24.11 -23.39
C ARG A 365 -11.15 22.77 -23.12
N SER A 366 -10.54 21.68 -23.54
CA SER A 366 -11.00 20.33 -23.25
C SER A 366 -10.97 20.01 -21.75
N ALA A 367 -9.94 20.46 -21.03
CA ALA A 367 -9.86 20.31 -19.59
C ALA A 367 -10.94 21.13 -18.84
N VAL A 368 -11.25 22.34 -19.31
CA VAL A 368 -12.38 23.14 -18.82
C VAL A 368 -13.70 22.42 -19.11
N SER A 369 -13.90 21.96 -20.34
CA SER A 369 -15.17 21.38 -20.78
C SER A 369 -15.50 20.04 -20.12
N LEU A 370 -14.48 19.28 -19.73
CA LEU A 370 -14.60 18.05 -18.95
C LEU A 370 -14.65 18.30 -17.43
N GLY A 371 -14.44 19.53 -16.97
CA GLY A 371 -14.42 19.88 -15.54
C GLY A 371 -13.24 19.25 -14.79
N ILE A 372 -12.13 18.95 -15.47
CA ILE A 372 -10.97 18.26 -14.90
C ILE A 372 -9.90 19.23 -14.39
N ILE A 373 -10.05 20.54 -14.61
CA ILE A 373 -9.17 21.56 -14.01
C ILE A 373 -9.37 21.60 -12.49
N GLY A 374 -8.28 21.53 -11.74
CA GLY A 374 -8.30 21.56 -10.28
C GLY A 374 -6.94 21.20 -9.67
N ALA A 375 -6.87 21.28 -8.34
CA ALA A 375 -5.65 20.96 -7.59
C ALA A 375 -5.13 19.56 -7.90
N ARG A 376 -3.80 19.39 -7.84
CA ARG A 376 -3.13 18.10 -8.02
C ARG A 376 -3.73 17.07 -7.05
N PRO A 377 -4.23 15.93 -7.54
CA PRO A 377 -4.73 14.86 -6.68
C PRO A 377 -3.62 14.36 -5.72
N ALA A 378 -4.00 13.99 -4.50
CA ALA A 378 -3.06 13.42 -3.54
C ALA A 378 -2.40 12.15 -4.09
N THR A 379 -1.14 11.93 -3.74
CA THR A 379 -0.45 10.66 -4.00
C THR A 379 -1.13 9.54 -3.21
N PRO A 380 -1.22 8.32 -3.76
CA PRO A 380 -1.71 7.15 -3.03
C PRO A 380 -0.95 6.96 -1.70
N ALA A 381 -1.61 6.36 -0.71
CA ALA A 381 -1.05 6.11 0.60
C ALA A 381 0.04 5.02 0.55
N SER A 382 -0.09 4.07 -0.39
CA SER A 382 0.83 2.97 -0.66
C SER A 382 2.16 3.37 -1.30
N GLU A 383 2.32 4.62 -1.73
CA GLU A 383 3.55 5.10 -2.39
C GLU A 383 4.71 5.24 -1.37
N ALA A 384 5.85 4.63 -1.68
CA ALA A 384 7.05 4.57 -0.84
C ALA A 384 7.58 5.96 -0.46
N LYS A 385 8.01 6.12 0.78
CA LYS A 385 8.60 7.37 1.31
C LYS A 385 9.97 7.12 1.95
N LEU A 386 10.90 6.55 1.19
CA LEU A 386 12.24 6.28 1.69
C LEU A 386 13.09 7.55 1.84
N ARG A 387 13.92 7.59 2.89
CA ARG A 387 14.88 8.68 3.18
C ARG A 387 16.26 8.09 3.44
N GLY A 388 17.31 8.86 3.17
CA GLY A 388 18.71 8.44 3.40
C GLY A 388 19.47 8.09 2.12
N ARG A 389 20.78 7.83 2.23
CA ARG A 389 21.70 7.58 1.11
C ARG A 389 21.41 6.22 0.46
N LEU A 390 21.30 6.21 -0.87
CA LEU A 390 21.17 5.02 -1.71
C LEU A 390 22.23 3.97 -1.35
N HIS A 391 21.80 2.71 -1.29
CA HIS A 391 22.65 1.54 -1.04
C HIS A 391 23.46 1.55 0.27
N SER A 392 22.90 2.17 1.32
CA SER A 392 23.44 2.06 2.67
C SER A 392 22.74 0.93 3.42
N ARG A 393 23.45 0.21 4.30
CA ARG A 393 22.90 -0.94 5.05
C ARG A 393 21.52 -0.67 5.68
N LYS A 394 21.34 0.53 6.24
CA LYS A 394 20.06 0.94 6.83
C LYS A 394 18.97 1.13 5.78
N ARG A 395 19.26 1.82 4.67
CA ARG A 395 18.29 2.03 3.59
C ARG A 395 17.97 0.74 2.84
N ASP A 396 18.96 -0.13 2.60
CA ASP A 396 18.75 -1.43 1.97
C ASP A 396 17.79 -2.27 2.82
N ARG A 397 18.02 -2.30 4.14
CA ARG A 397 17.11 -2.95 5.09
C ARG A 397 15.71 -2.33 5.02
N ASP A 398 15.60 -1.00 5.03
CA ASP A 398 14.30 -0.31 4.98
C ASP A 398 13.57 -0.54 3.63
N ALA A 399 14.30 -0.60 2.51
CA ALA A 399 13.76 -0.83 1.16
C ALA A 399 13.32 -2.29 0.95
N ILE A 400 14.14 -3.26 1.37
CA ILE A 400 13.78 -4.68 1.42
C ILE A 400 12.58 -4.87 2.35
N SER A 401 12.61 -4.27 3.54
CA SER A 401 11.48 -4.34 4.48
C SER A 401 10.22 -3.71 3.89
N HIS A 402 10.30 -2.69 3.03
CA HIS A 402 9.12 -2.11 2.38
C HIS A 402 8.50 -3.04 1.32
N HIS A 403 9.31 -3.72 0.50
CA HIS A 403 8.81 -4.69 -0.48
C HIS A 403 8.22 -5.94 0.18
N TYR A 404 8.84 -6.39 1.29
CA TYR A 404 8.46 -7.57 2.06
C TYR A 404 7.71 -7.26 3.36
N ASP A 405 7.10 -6.06 3.49
CA ASP A 405 6.36 -5.64 4.71
C ASP A 405 5.00 -6.33 4.83
N LEU A 406 4.59 -7.05 3.78
CA LEU A 406 3.40 -7.88 3.80
C LEU A 406 3.67 -9.16 4.58
N SER A 407 2.66 -9.60 5.33
CA SER A 407 2.74 -10.80 6.15
C SER A 407 3.04 -12.04 5.30
N ASN A 408 3.64 -13.06 5.92
CA ASN A 408 3.78 -14.38 5.27
C ASN A 408 2.44 -14.91 4.74
N GLU A 409 1.32 -14.63 5.43
CA GLU A 409 -0.04 -14.97 4.98
C GLU A 409 -0.36 -14.40 3.59
N PHE A 410 0.06 -13.15 3.29
CA PHE A 410 -0.14 -12.59 1.96
C PHE A 410 0.62 -13.39 0.90
N TYR A 411 1.88 -13.73 1.16
CA TYR A 411 2.69 -14.50 0.22
C TYR A 411 2.17 -15.94 0.07
N GLU A 412 1.59 -16.55 1.10
CA GLU A 412 0.94 -17.85 1.02
C GLU A 412 -0.31 -17.85 0.12
N LEU A 413 -1.00 -16.70 0.00
CA LEU A 413 -2.10 -16.53 -0.98
C LEU A 413 -1.58 -16.47 -2.42
N LEU A 414 -0.35 -16.00 -2.63
CA LEU A 414 0.24 -15.77 -3.94
C LEU A 414 1.09 -16.95 -4.45
N LEU A 415 1.93 -17.50 -3.58
CA LEU A 415 3.00 -18.45 -3.92
C LEU A 415 2.55 -19.91 -3.73
N ASP A 416 3.40 -20.84 -4.15
CA ASP A 416 3.25 -22.27 -3.86
C ASP A 416 3.76 -22.63 -2.45
N GLU A 417 3.57 -23.89 -2.05
CA GLU A 417 3.94 -24.38 -0.72
C GLU A 417 5.44 -24.24 -0.40
N SER A 418 6.31 -24.23 -1.42
CA SER A 418 7.73 -23.99 -1.22
C SER A 418 8.05 -22.54 -0.84
N MET A 419 7.09 -21.61 -0.99
CA MET A 419 7.26 -20.17 -0.81
C MET A 419 8.40 -19.60 -1.67
N ALA A 420 8.56 -20.16 -2.88
CA ALA A 420 9.57 -19.71 -3.84
C ALA A 420 9.08 -18.46 -4.58
N TYR A 421 9.59 -17.29 -4.19
CA TYR A 421 9.34 -16.03 -4.87
C TYR A 421 10.45 -15.71 -5.88
N SER A 422 10.57 -16.57 -6.89
CA SER A 422 11.51 -16.47 -8.01
C SER A 422 10.98 -17.26 -9.20
N SER A 423 11.58 -17.10 -10.38
CA SER A 423 11.22 -17.85 -11.59
C SER A 423 11.21 -19.35 -11.33
N ALA A 424 10.14 -20.02 -11.76
CA ALA A 424 10.06 -21.48 -11.84
C ALA A 424 10.77 -21.99 -13.12
N TYR A 425 10.89 -23.32 -13.26
CA TYR A 425 11.47 -23.98 -14.43
C TYR A 425 10.49 -25.04 -14.91
N PHE A 426 9.97 -24.85 -16.11
CA PHE A 426 8.91 -25.70 -16.65
C PHE A 426 9.51 -26.67 -17.66
N THR A 427 9.39 -27.97 -17.42
CA THR A 427 9.90 -29.02 -18.32
C THR A 427 8.85 -29.46 -19.34
N SER A 428 7.58 -29.10 -19.16
CA SER A 428 6.52 -29.36 -20.13
C SER A 428 5.47 -28.23 -20.16
N PRO A 429 4.64 -28.14 -21.22
CA PRO A 429 3.58 -27.13 -21.33
C PRO A 429 2.47 -27.25 -20.27
N ASP A 430 2.18 -28.47 -19.81
CA ASP A 430 1.04 -28.75 -18.93
C ASP A 430 1.41 -28.82 -17.44
N GLU A 431 2.68 -28.55 -17.11
CA GLU A 431 3.19 -28.60 -15.75
C GLU A 431 2.62 -27.49 -14.86
N THR A 432 2.24 -27.84 -13.62
CA THR A 432 1.75 -26.88 -12.63
C THR A 432 2.88 -26.01 -12.09
N LEU A 433 2.54 -24.85 -11.53
CA LEU A 433 3.52 -23.95 -10.91
C LEU A 433 4.34 -24.64 -9.81
N GLU A 434 3.71 -25.47 -8.97
CA GLU A 434 4.39 -26.17 -7.88
C GLU A 434 5.38 -27.20 -8.38
N SER A 435 5.02 -27.92 -9.44
CA SER A 435 5.94 -28.87 -10.07
C SER A 435 7.11 -28.14 -10.71
N ALA A 436 6.85 -27.05 -11.42
CA ALA A 436 7.89 -26.24 -12.04
C ALA A 436 8.82 -25.56 -11.01
N GLN A 437 8.29 -25.17 -9.84
CA GLN A 437 9.13 -24.65 -8.74
C GLN A 437 10.03 -25.74 -8.18
N ARG A 438 9.51 -26.95 -7.95
CA ARG A 438 10.35 -28.11 -7.55
C ARG A 438 11.39 -28.44 -8.61
N ALA A 439 11.02 -28.47 -9.89
CA ALA A 439 11.93 -28.73 -10.99
C ALA A 439 13.05 -27.69 -11.06
N LYS A 440 12.75 -26.41 -10.79
CA LYS A 440 13.76 -25.36 -10.65
C LYS A 440 14.71 -25.61 -9.48
N LEU A 441 14.19 -25.91 -8.29
CA LEU A 441 15.02 -26.17 -7.11
C LEU A 441 15.93 -27.39 -7.32
N ASP A 442 15.41 -28.43 -7.95
CA ASP A 442 16.16 -29.63 -8.31
C ASP A 442 17.24 -29.33 -9.37
N LEU A 443 16.91 -28.58 -10.43
CA LEU A 443 17.87 -28.14 -11.44
C LEU A 443 19.03 -27.36 -10.82
N ILE A 444 18.75 -26.46 -9.87
CA ILE A 444 19.77 -25.72 -9.12
C ILE A 444 20.71 -26.69 -8.40
N CYS A 445 20.16 -27.65 -7.66
CA CYS A 445 20.94 -28.63 -6.91
C CYS A 445 21.81 -29.49 -7.83
N ARG A 446 21.30 -29.90 -9.01
CA ARG A 446 22.04 -30.66 -10.02
C ARG A 446 23.15 -29.85 -10.68
N LYS A 447 22.92 -28.57 -10.99
CA LYS A 447 23.97 -27.67 -11.52
C LYS A 447 25.11 -27.46 -10.53
N LEU A 448 24.77 -27.28 -9.26
CA LEU A 448 25.72 -27.19 -8.15
C LEU A 448 26.38 -28.53 -7.82
N ASP A 449 25.85 -29.65 -8.34
CA ASP A 449 26.34 -31.02 -8.11
C ASP A 449 26.41 -31.38 -6.63
N LEU A 450 25.38 -30.97 -5.89
CA LEU A 450 25.28 -31.17 -4.44
C LEU A 450 25.30 -32.66 -4.09
N LYS A 451 26.13 -33.00 -3.09
CA LYS A 451 26.26 -34.34 -2.53
C LYS A 451 25.97 -34.33 -1.03
N PRO A 452 25.54 -35.47 -0.45
CA PRO A 452 25.35 -35.58 0.99
C PRO A 452 26.58 -35.13 1.77
N GLY A 453 26.37 -34.30 2.80
CA GLY A 453 27.42 -33.75 3.66
C GLY A 453 28.10 -32.48 3.16
N MET A 454 27.92 -32.08 1.89
CA MET A 454 28.44 -30.80 1.39
C MET A 454 27.82 -29.61 2.12
N ARG A 455 28.57 -28.52 2.23
CA ARG A 455 28.13 -27.24 2.81
C ARG A 455 27.65 -26.31 1.70
N LEU A 456 26.38 -25.93 1.75
CA LEU A 456 25.75 -24.97 0.82
C LEU A 456 25.53 -23.63 1.52
N LEU A 457 25.93 -22.53 0.89
CA LEU A 457 25.53 -21.17 1.28
C LEU A 457 24.50 -20.63 0.29
N ASP A 458 23.36 -20.14 0.79
CA ASP A 458 22.36 -19.43 -0.02
C ASP A 458 22.24 -17.97 0.43
N VAL A 459 22.70 -17.06 -0.43
CA VAL A 459 22.72 -15.62 -0.18
C VAL A 459 21.40 -14.99 -0.60
N GLY A 460 20.63 -14.51 0.39
CA GLY A 460 19.27 -14.03 0.16
C GLY A 460 18.26 -15.18 0.11
N CYS A 461 18.32 -16.09 1.08
CA CYS A 461 17.59 -17.37 1.06
C CYS A 461 16.05 -17.29 1.08
N GLY A 462 15.45 -16.09 1.13
CA GLY A 462 14.01 -15.89 1.13
C GLY A 462 13.31 -16.68 2.24
N TRP A 463 12.20 -17.35 1.91
CA TRP A 463 11.49 -18.29 2.80
C TRP A 463 12.10 -19.70 2.83
N GLY A 464 13.36 -19.83 2.38
CA GLY A 464 14.17 -21.04 2.51
C GLY A 464 13.88 -22.12 1.50
N SER A 465 13.18 -21.82 0.40
CA SER A 465 12.75 -22.82 -0.59
C SER A 465 13.91 -23.71 -1.07
N LEU A 466 15.08 -23.11 -1.36
CA LEU A 466 16.25 -23.84 -1.83
C LEU A 466 16.97 -24.60 -0.71
N ILE A 467 17.28 -23.94 0.41
CA ILE A 467 18.02 -24.57 1.51
C ILE A 467 17.26 -25.73 2.14
N LEU A 468 15.93 -25.65 2.23
CA LEU A 468 15.09 -26.75 2.72
C LEU A 468 15.09 -27.91 1.72
N HIS A 469 14.87 -27.62 0.44
CA HIS A 469 14.87 -28.63 -0.62
C HIS A 469 16.23 -29.36 -0.73
N ALA A 470 17.34 -28.61 -0.71
CA ALA A 470 18.67 -29.18 -0.79
C ALA A 470 19.00 -30.06 0.42
N ALA A 471 18.68 -29.62 1.65
CA ALA A 471 18.95 -30.41 2.86
C ALA A 471 18.11 -31.70 2.91
N GLU A 472 16.86 -31.63 2.44
CA GLU A 472 15.91 -32.73 2.43
C GLU A 472 16.23 -33.78 1.37
N HIS A 473 16.49 -33.36 0.12
CA HIS A 473 16.65 -34.27 -1.02
C HIS A 473 18.10 -34.59 -1.38
N TYR A 474 19.04 -33.69 -1.06
CA TYR A 474 20.46 -33.86 -1.40
C TYR A 474 21.35 -34.08 -0.16
N GLY A 475 20.79 -33.97 1.05
CA GLY A 475 21.49 -34.27 2.31
C GLY A 475 22.63 -33.31 2.64
N VAL A 476 22.57 -32.06 2.14
CA VAL A 476 23.58 -31.04 2.41
C VAL A 476 23.40 -30.36 3.76
N GLN A 477 24.47 -29.76 4.24
CA GLN A 477 24.51 -28.81 5.35
C GLN A 477 24.30 -27.39 4.80
N ALA A 478 23.04 -26.92 4.82
CA ALA A 478 22.65 -25.65 4.20
C ALA A 478 22.65 -24.48 5.19
N THR A 479 23.30 -23.39 4.81
CA THR A 479 23.25 -22.10 5.51
C THR A 479 22.56 -21.07 4.62
N GLY A 480 21.42 -20.56 5.06
CA GLY A 480 20.75 -19.42 4.42
C GLY A 480 21.01 -18.12 5.16
N VAL A 481 21.27 -17.03 4.44
CA VAL A 481 21.32 -15.67 5.02
C VAL A 481 20.18 -14.82 4.50
N THR A 482 19.54 -14.06 5.37
CA THR A 482 18.49 -13.09 5.02
C THR A 482 18.56 -11.84 5.91
N LEU A 483 18.09 -10.71 5.40
CA LEU A 483 17.92 -9.46 6.16
C LEU A 483 16.52 -9.35 6.80
N SER A 484 15.58 -10.23 6.44
CA SER A 484 14.20 -10.21 6.93
C SER A 484 14.03 -11.14 8.14
N GLN A 485 13.56 -10.55 9.24
CA GLN A 485 13.23 -11.28 10.46
C GLN A 485 12.04 -12.24 10.23
N GLN A 486 11.03 -11.82 9.46
CA GLN A 486 9.86 -12.65 9.14
C GLN A 486 10.24 -13.90 8.33
N GLN A 487 11.14 -13.75 7.35
CA GLN A 487 11.66 -14.87 6.58
C GLN A 487 12.48 -15.83 7.44
N ARG A 488 13.38 -15.29 8.28
CA ARG A 488 14.18 -16.11 9.21
C ARG A 488 13.28 -16.95 10.12
N ASP A 489 12.25 -16.34 10.70
CA ASP A 489 11.34 -17.03 11.62
C ASP A 489 10.50 -18.10 10.90
N PHE A 490 10.04 -17.80 9.68
CA PHE A 490 9.34 -18.77 8.84
C PHE A 490 10.23 -19.99 8.55
N VAL A 491 11.47 -19.75 8.11
CA VAL A 491 12.42 -20.83 7.81
C VAL A 491 12.71 -21.64 9.07
N ALA A 492 12.99 -21.01 10.21
CA ALA A 492 13.26 -21.70 11.46
C ALA A 492 12.09 -22.62 11.88
N LYS A 493 10.85 -22.16 11.69
CA LYS A 493 9.64 -22.97 11.92
C LYS A 493 9.59 -24.18 10.97
N ARG A 494 9.79 -23.97 9.66
CA ARG A 494 9.79 -25.05 8.66
C ARG A 494 10.91 -26.07 8.88
N VAL A 495 12.09 -25.61 9.31
CA VAL A 495 13.22 -26.48 9.69
C VAL A 495 12.82 -27.41 10.84
N ALA A 496 12.18 -26.87 11.88
CA ALA A 496 11.72 -27.66 13.01
C ALA A 496 10.62 -28.66 12.61
N GLU A 497 9.63 -28.22 11.82
CA GLU A 497 8.53 -29.06 11.33
C GLU A 497 8.99 -30.23 10.47
N ARG A 498 10.05 -30.05 9.67
CA ARG A 498 10.62 -31.08 8.79
C ARG A 498 11.73 -31.90 9.44
N GLY A 499 12.09 -31.61 10.69
CA GLY A 499 13.18 -32.30 11.39
C GLY A 499 14.56 -32.08 10.75
N LEU A 500 14.82 -30.90 10.19
CA LEU A 500 16.06 -30.55 9.48
C LEU A 500 17.03 -29.71 10.32
N ALA A 501 16.84 -29.65 11.64
CA ALA A 501 17.60 -28.76 12.52
C ALA A 501 19.10 -29.08 12.60
N ASP A 502 19.49 -30.30 12.27
CA ASP A 502 20.89 -30.78 12.17
C ASP A 502 21.54 -30.46 10.80
N ARG A 503 20.76 -29.95 9.84
CA ARG A 503 21.20 -29.71 8.46
C ARG A 503 21.00 -28.29 7.96
N VAL A 504 20.06 -27.55 8.52
CA VAL A 504 19.70 -26.22 8.04
C VAL A 504 19.92 -25.17 9.12
N THR A 505 20.75 -24.18 8.81
CA THR A 505 20.95 -22.97 9.61
C THR A 505 20.46 -21.76 8.83
N VAL A 506 19.57 -20.96 9.42
CA VAL A 506 19.16 -19.66 8.85
C VAL A 506 19.66 -18.52 9.72
N ARG A 507 20.40 -17.58 9.12
CA ARG A 507 21.02 -16.45 9.82
C ARG A 507 20.33 -15.16 9.42
N LEU A 508 19.88 -14.36 10.40
CA LEU A 508 19.49 -12.98 10.17
C LEU A 508 20.77 -12.13 10.06
N GLN A 509 21.34 -12.08 8.88
CA GLN A 509 22.69 -11.59 8.64
C GLN A 509 22.77 -10.95 7.26
N ASP A 510 23.52 -9.87 7.14
CA ASP A 510 23.92 -9.32 5.85
C ASP A 510 25.02 -10.20 5.25
N TYR A 511 24.94 -10.53 3.96
CA TYR A 511 25.97 -11.36 3.31
C TYR A 511 27.39 -10.78 3.45
N ARG A 512 27.50 -9.45 3.57
CA ARG A 512 28.77 -8.72 3.77
C ARG A 512 29.39 -8.94 5.16
N GLU A 513 28.65 -9.57 6.06
CA GLU A 513 29.04 -9.82 7.45
C GLU A 513 29.34 -11.30 7.69
N ILE A 514 29.28 -12.15 6.66
CA ILE A 514 29.74 -13.54 6.75
C ILE A 514 31.25 -13.51 7.07
N PRO A 515 31.71 -14.23 8.11
CA PRO A 515 33.11 -14.20 8.53
C PRO A 515 34.08 -14.52 7.40
N SER A 516 35.10 -13.67 7.26
CA SER A 516 36.22 -13.95 6.35
C SER A 516 36.87 -15.28 6.70
N GLY A 517 37.10 -16.13 5.70
CA GLY A 517 37.64 -17.48 5.87
C GLY A 517 36.59 -18.58 6.06
N GLU A 518 35.31 -18.25 6.30
CA GLU A 518 34.23 -19.25 6.23
C GLU A 518 34.00 -19.64 4.77
N THR A 519 34.25 -20.89 4.38
CA THR A 519 34.07 -21.38 3.01
C THR A 519 33.01 -22.48 2.92
N PHE A 520 32.44 -22.64 1.72
CA PHE A 520 31.37 -23.57 1.39
C PHE A 520 31.71 -24.33 0.11
N ASP A 521 31.20 -25.56 -0.01
CA ASP A 521 31.40 -26.42 -1.19
C ASP A 521 30.62 -25.89 -2.40
N ALA A 522 29.46 -25.27 -2.14
CA ALA A 522 28.62 -24.61 -3.14
C ALA A 522 28.02 -23.32 -2.59
N VAL A 523 27.82 -22.35 -3.49
CA VAL A 523 27.15 -21.07 -3.17
C VAL A 523 26.00 -20.85 -4.16
N SER A 524 24.87 -20.34 -3.67
CA SER A 524 23.76 -19.89 -4.48
C SER A 524 23.34 -18.46 -4.14
N SER A 525 22.76 -17.79 -5.12
CA SER A 525 22.02 -16.54 -4.95
C SER A 525 20.91 -16.48 -5.98
N ILE A 526 19.66 -16.49 -5.52
CA ILE A 526 18.50 -16.56 -6.41
C ILE A 526 17.71 -15.25 -6.34
N GLU A 527 17.76 -14.46 -7.42
CA GLU A 527 17.03 -13.19 -7.59
C GLU A 527 17.24 -12.20 -6.43
N MET A 528 18.48 -12.13 -5.96
CA MET A 528 18.95 -11.22 -4.91
C MET A 528 19.77 -10.05 -5.47
N GLY A 529 20.56 -10.29 -6.54
CA GLY A 529 21.56 -9.34 -7.01
C GLY A 529 20.98 -8.03 -7.59
N GLU A 530 19.71 -8.01 -7.95
CA GLU A 530 18.94 -6.83 -8.37
C GLU A 530 18.85 -5.79 -7.24
N HIS A 531 18.92 -6.23 -5.98
CA HIS A 531 18.85 -5.36 -4.80
C HIS A 531 20.22 -4.82 -4.35
N VAL A 532 21.33 -5.34 -4.90
CA VAL A 532 22.69 -4.93 -4.53
C VAL A 532 23.04 -3.53 -5.07
N GLY A 533 22.43 -3.13 -6.18
CA GLY A 533 22.77 -1.90 -6.91
C GLY A 533 24.00 -2.04 -7.80
N GLN A 534 24.25 -1.06 -8.67
CA GLN A 534 25.39 -1.10 -9.63
C GLN A 534 26.74 -1.01 -8.94
N VAL A 535 26.88 -0.04 -8.04
CA VAL A 535 28.16 0.33 -7.43
C VAL A 535 28.73 -0.79 -6.56
N ASN A 536 27.88 -1.59 -5.92
CA ASN A 536 28.31 -2.63 -4.99
C ASN A 536 28.41 -4.02 -5.65
N TYR A 537 28.09 -4.17 -6.94
CA TYR A 537 28.01 -5.50 -7.53
C TYR A 537 29.37 -6.20 -7.63
N GLY A 538 30.44 -5.44 -7.85
CA GLY A 538 31.80 -6.00 -7.83
C GLY A 538 32.19 -6.60 -6.48
N SER A 539 31.89 -5.90 -5.37
CA SER A 539 32.16 -6.44 -4.03
C SER A 539 31.24 -7.60 -3.66
N TYR A 540 30.01 -7.60 -4.18
CA TYR A 540 29.09 -8.73 -4.09
C TYR A 540 29.66 -9.98 -4.77
N ALA A 541 30.07 -9.87 -6.03
CA ALA A 541 30.67 -10.98 -6.78
C ALA A 541 31.95 -11.51 -6.09
N ALA A 542 32.81 -10.62 -5.59
CA ALA A 542 33.99 -11.01 -4.81
C ALA A 542 33.61 -11.76 -3.52
N THR A 543 32.56 -11.34 -2.82
CA THR A 543 32.08 -12.04 -1.62
C THR A 543 31.61 -13.47 -1.94
N LEU A 544 30.86 -13.65 -3.04
CA LEU A 544 30.43 -14.98 -3.49
C LEU A 544 31.62 -15.88 -3.83
N HIS A 545 32.63 -15.34 -4.51
CA HIS A 545 33.88 -16.05 -4.83
C HIS A 545 34.65 -16.46 -3.56
N ASP A 546 34.83 -15.53 -2.62
CA ASP A 546 35.69 -15.73 -1.45
C ASP A 546 35.14 -16.80 -0.49
N HIS A 547 33.82 -16.95 -0.43
CA HIS A 547 33.14 -17.98 0.36
C HIS A 547 33.02 -19.34 -0.34
N LEU A 548 33.50 -19.48 -1.57
CA LEU A 548 33.48 -20.74 -2.31
C LEU A 548 34.83 -21.43 -2.21
N VAL A 549 34.89 -22.74 -1.92
CA VAL A 549 36.15 -23.50 -2.00
C VAL A 549 36.70 -23.53 -3.43
N PRO A 550 38.02 -23.70 -3.64
CA PRO A 550 38.54 -24.06 -4.97
C PRO A 550 37.79 -25.28 -5.51
N THR A 551 37.48 -25.25 -6.81
CA THR A 551 36.61 -26.17 -7.57
C THR A 551 35.13 -26.19 -7.17
N GLY A 552 34.74 -25.42 -6.15
CA GLY A 552 33.35 -25.21 -5.76
C GLY A 552 32.56 -24.45 -6.83
N ARG A 553 31.25 -24.69 -6.89
CA ARG A 553 30.33 -24.11 -7.88
C ARG A 553 29.46 -23.01 -7.29
N LEU A 554 29.30 -21.94 -8.06
CA LEU A 554 28.34 -20.85 -7.81
C LEU A 554 27.17 -21.00 -8.79
N LEU A 555 25.95 -20.91 -8.28
CA LEU A 555 24.78 -20.64 -9.11
C LEU A 555 24.17 -19.28 -8.77
N LEU A 556 24.16 -18.38 -9.75
CA LEU A 556 23.49 -17.10 -9.66
C LEU A 556 22.26 -17.11 -10.60
N GLN A 557 21.05 -16.98 -10.05
CA GLN A 557 19.86 -16.68 -10.85
C GLN A 557 19.58 -15.18 -10.77
N GLN A 558 19.60 -14.49 -11.90
CA GLN A 558 19.59 -13.02 -11.95
C GLN A 558 18.67 -12.51 -13.05
N MET A 559 17.79 -11.57 -12.71
CA MET A 559 17.03 -10.78 -13.67
C MET A 559 17.91 -9.75 -14.35
N SER A 560 17.66 -9.56 -15.64
CA SER A 560 18.42 -8.72 -16.54
C SER A 560 17.53 -7.81 -17.39
N ARG A 561 18.10 -6.73 -17.92
CA ARG A 561 17.48 -5.84 -18.91
C ARG A 561 18.39 -5.64 -20.11
N HIS A 562 17.81 -5.35 -21.28
CA HIS A 562 18.62 -5.10 -22.47
C HIS A 562 19.54 -3.87 -22.31
N ALA A 563 20.74 -3.96 -22.91
CA ALA A 563 21.67 -2.85 -22.98
C ALA A 563 21.02 -1.61 -23.63
N GLY A 564 21.32 -0.43 -23.11
CA GLY A 564 20.76 0.84 -23.58
C GLY A 564 19.34 1.14 -23.08
N THR A 565 18.72 0.26 -22.28
CA THR A 565 17.47 0.57 -21.57
C THR A 565 17.75 1.20 -20.20
N ALA A 566 16.80 1.99 -19.70
CA ALA A 566 16.94 2.58 -18.36
C ALA A 566 17.06 1.45 -17.30
N PRO A 567 18.06 1.51 -16.42
CA PRO A 567 18.24 0.50 -15.39
C PRO A 567 17.10 0.56 -14.36
N GLY A 568 16.80 -0.59 -13.74
CA GLY A 568 15.79 -0.70 -12.68
C GLY A 568 14.38 -1.04 -13.17
N GLY A 569 13.41 -1.06 -12.26
CA GLY A 569 12.04 -1.50 -12.54
C GLY A 569 11.16 -0.46 -13.23
N GLY A 570 11.59 0.80 -13.29
CA GLY A 570 10.82 1.93 -13.78
C GLY A 570 10.04 2.64 -12.68
N ALA A 571 9.47 3.81 -13.01
CA ALA A 571 8.91 4.75 -12.02
C ALA A 571 7.84 4.13 -11.12
N PHE A 572 7.01 3.20 -11.63
CA PHE A 572 6.02 2.49 -10.80
C PHE A 572 6.69 1.54 -9.80
N ILE A 573 7.59 0.68 -10.26
CA ILE A 573 8.29 -0.30 -9.40
C ILE A 573 9.09 0.42 -8.31
N GLU A 574 9.82 1.47 -8.67
CA GLU A 574 10.62 2.26 -7.73
C GLU A 574 9.76 3.02 -6.70
N SER A 575 8.50 3.33 -7.04
CA SER A 575 7.59 4.08 -6.17
C SER A 575 6.72 3.19 -5.28
N TYR A 576 6.47 1.93 -5.64
CA TYR A 576 5.48 1.09 -4.95
C TYR A 576 5.98 -0.31 -4.56
N ILE A 577 7.00 -0.83 -5.24
CA ILE A 577 7.36 -2.25 -5.16
C ILE A 577 8.76 -2.40 -4.58
N ALA A 578 9.79 -2.06 -5.35
CA ALA A 578 11.18 -2.26 -4.99
C ALA A 578 11.97 -0.96 -5.25
N PRO A 579 11.94 -0.02 -4.29
CA PRO A 579 12.79 1.15 -4.36
C PRO A 579 14.26 0.71 -4.39
N ASP A 580 15.07 1.35 -5.22
CA ASP A 580 16.51 1.10 -5.38
C ASP A 580 16.88 -0.20 -6.14
N MET A 581 15.92 -0.94 -6.69
CA MET A 581 16.20 -2.10 -7.55
C MET A 581 16.96 -1.69 -8.81
N HIS A 582 18.04 -2.40 -9.13
CA HIS A 582 18.89 -2.14 -10.29
C HIS A 582 19.11 -3.42 -11.09
N MET A 583 18.57 -3.45 -12.30
CA MET A 583 18.76 -4.56 -13.24
C MET A 583 19.72 -4.13 -14.33
N ARG A 584 20.75 -4.95 -14.54
CA ARG A 584 21.81 -4.77 -15.54
C ARG A 584 21.58 -5.65 -16.77
N PRO A 585 22.23 -5.34 -17.89
CA PRO A 585 22.47 -6.33 -18.94
C PRO A 585 23.20 -7.57 -18.42
N LEU A 586 22.85 -8.72 -18.97
CA LEU A 586 23.49 -10.00 -18.66
C LEU A 586 25.02 -9.91 -18.79
N ALA A 587 25.52 -9.30 -19.87
CA ALA A 587 26.95 -9.15 -20.11
C ALA A 587 27.70 -8.41 -18.97
N GLU A 588 27.07 -7.40 -18.36
CA GLU A 588 27.68 -6.71 -17.20
C GLU A 588 27.74 -7.62 -15.98
N THR A 589 26.70 -8.43 -15.75
CA THR A 589 26.68 -9.41 -14.66
C THR A 589 27.80 -10.44 -14.83
N LEU A 590 27.97 -10.98 -16.04
CA LEU A 590 29.06 -11.90 -16.37
C LEU A 590 30.44 -11.24 -16.14
N GLY A 591 30.63 -10.01 -16.60
CA GLY A 591 31.87 -9.28 -16.40
C GLY A 591 32.22 -9.04 -14.94
N PHE A 592 31.24 -8.83 -14.06
CA PHE A 592 31.50 -8.73 -12.61
C PHE A 592 31.91 -10.06 -11.99
N LEU A 593 31.32 -11.18 -12.42
CA LEU A 593 31.71 -12.51 -11.94
C LEU A 593 33.12 -12.88 -12.41
N GLU A 594 33.43 -12.63 -13.69
CA GLU A 594 34.77 -12.84 -14.24
C GLU A 594 35.82 -11.96 -13.56
N ALA A 595 35.50 -10.68 -13.30
CA ALA A 595 36.39 -9.76 -12.58
C ALA A 595 36.63 -10.18 -11.12
N ALA A 596 35.71 -10.93 -10.52
CA ALA A 596 35.88 -11.53 -9.20
C ALA A 596 36.74 -12.82 -9.21
N GLY A 597 37.11 -13.32 -10.40
CA GLY A 597 37.90 -14.54 -10.57
C GLY A 597 37.08 -15.82 -10.75
N LEU A 598 35.76 -15.72 -10.97
CA LEU A 598 34.92 -16.87 -11.29
C LEU A 598 34.96 -17.16 -12.79
N GLU A 599 35.02 -18.43 -13.14
CA GLU A 599 34.93 -18.88 -14.53
C GLU A 599 33.50 -19.29 -14.86
N ILE A 600 32.90 -18.66 -15.87
CA ILE A 600 31.53 -18.96 -16.31
C ILE A 600 31.51 -20.30 -17.06
N ARG A 601 30.56 -21.18 -16.70
CA ARG A 601 30.43 -22.54 -17.25
C ARG A 601 29.16 -22.76 -18.04
N ASP A 602 28.07 -22.13 -17.62
CA ASP A 602 26.78 -22.24 -18.31
C ASP A 602 25.95 -20.98 -18.04
N VAL A 603 25.15 -20.60 -19.03
CA VAL A 603 24.15 -19.54 -18.90
C VAL A 603 22.87 -20.03 -19.56
N GLU A 604 21.83 -20.20 -18.76
CA GLU A 604 20.52 -20.66 -19.23
C GLU A 604 19.50 -19.53 -19.05
N ALA A 605 19.00 -19.02 -20.17
CA ALA A 605 17.96 -18.00 -20.18
C ALA A 605 16.61 -18.62 -19.79
N MET A 606 15.91 -17.99 -18.85
CA MET A 606 14.67 -18.48 -18.26
C MET A 606 13.46 -17.58 -18.48
N ARG A 607 13.54 -16.62 -19.41
CA ARG A 607 12.54 -15.55 -19.60
C ARG A 607 11.12 -16.09 -19.77
N GLU A 608 10.92 -17.05 -20.67
CA GLU A 608 9.63 -17.65 -20.98
C GLU A 608 9.07 -18.44 -19.78
N HIS A 609 9.94 -19.02 -18.97
CA HIS A 609 9.54 -19.68 -17.72
C HIS A 609 9.03 -18.65 -16.70
N TYR A 610 9.63 -17.46 -16.63
CA TYR A 610 9.15 -16.38 -15.76
C TYR A 610 7.76 -15.89 -16.19
N VAL A 611 7.48 -15.79 -17.50
CA VAL A 611 6.13 -15.46 -18.02
C VAL A 611 5.09 -16.42 -17.47
N ARG A 612 5.37 -17.73 -17.53
CA ARG A 612 4.47 -18.77 -17.00
C ARG A 612 4.38 -18.75 -15.47
N THR A 613 5.48 -18.45 -14.79
CA THR A 613 5.53 -18.30 -13.33
C THR A 613 4.58 -17.20 -12.87
N VAL A 614 4.69 -16.01 -13.46
CA VAL A 614 3.85 -14.85 -13.12
C VAL A 614 2.41 -15.09 -13.53
N ALA A 615 2.14 -15.78 -14.64
CA ALA A 615 0.78 -16.18 -15.00
C ALA A 615 0.14 -17.08 -13.92
N GLY A 616 0.91 -18.02 -13.36
CA GLY A 616 0.46 -18.84 -12.22
C GLY A 616 0.20 -18.02 -10.95
N TRP A 617 1.05 -17.03 -10.67
CA TRP A 617 0.82 -16.10 -9.55
C TRP A 617 -0.41 -15.22 -9.77
N ILE A 618 -0.63 -14.72 -10.98
CA ILE A 618 -1.83 -13.95 -11.33
C ILE A 618 -3.08 -14.82 -11.13
N ASP A 619 -3.15 -16.03 -11.68
CA ASP A 619 -4.33 -16.91 -11.50
C ASP A 619 -4.65 -17.14 -10.02
N ARG A 620 -3.63 -17.42 -9.19
CA ARG A 620 -3.79 -17.56 -7.73
C ARG A 620 -4.31 -16.29 -7.07
N PHE A 621 -3.70 -15.15 -7.40
CA PHE A 621 -4.02 -13.84 -6.86
C PHE A 621 -5.46 -13.44 -7.21
N GLU A 622 -5.87 -13.65 -8.46
CA GLU A 622 -7.21 -13.32 -8.95
C GLU A 622 -8.29 -14.16 -8.30
N ARG A 623 -8.07 -15.48 -8.16
CA ARG A 623 -9.03 -16.37 -7.48
C ARG A 623 -9.23 -16.05 -6.01
N ARG A 624 -8.24 -15.41 -5.38
CA ARG A 624 -8.21 -15.06 -3.95
C ARG A 624 -8.22 -13.56 -3.73
N TYR A 625 -8.65 -12.77 -4.72
CA TYR A 625 -8.56 -11.31 -4.67
C TYR A 625 -9.31 -10.72 -3.46
N ASP A 626 -10.49 -11.26 -3.13
CA ASP A 626 -11.27 -10.80 -1.97
C ASP A 626 -10.55 -11.06 -0.64
N GLU A 627 -9.85 -12.20 -0.51
CA GLU A 627 -9.04 -12.53 0.66
C GLU A 627 -7.81 -11.61 0.75
N VAL A 628 -7.13 -11.39 -0.37
CA VAL A 628 -6.01 -10.45 -0.47
C VAL A 628 -6.46 -9.05 -0.07
N THR A 629 -7.55 -8.53 -0.64
CA THR A 629 -8.10 -7.21 -0.33
C THR A 629 -8.50 -7.10 1.14
N SER A 630 -9.04 -8.16 1.74
CA SER A 630 -9.38 -8.17 3.17
C SER A 630 -8.13 -8.10 4.06
N LEU A 631 -7.03 -8.72 3.62
CA LEU A 631 -5.77 -8.76 4.37
C LEU A 631 -4.96 -7.45 4.26
N VAL A 632 -4.78 -6.93 3.03
CA VAL A 632 -3.87 -5.80 2.77
C VAL A 632 -4.57 -4.49 2.41
N GLY A 633 -5.89 -4.53 2.22
CA GLY A 633 -6.69 -3.41 1.75
C GLY A 633 -6.67 -3.24 0.23
N GLU A 634 -7.76 -2.68 -0.30
CA GLU A 634 -7.99 -2.53 -1.76
C GLU A 634 -6.86 -1.78 -2.47
N GLU A 635 -6.32 -0.71 -1.87
CA GLU A 635 -5.27 0.08 -2.51
C GLU A 635 -3.99 -0.74 -2.73
N VAL A 636 -3.60 -1.57 -1.75
CA VAL A 636 -2.41 -2.43 -1.83
C VAL A 636 -2.67 -3.62 -2.76
N ALA A 637 -3.86 -4.23 -2.69
CA ALA A 637 -4.26 -5.29 -3.61
C ALA A 637 -4.19 -4.82 -5.08
N ARG A 638 -4.66 -3.60 -5.38
CA ARG A 638 -4.56 -3.01 -6.72
C ARG A 638 -3.11 -2.74 -7.13
N VAL A 639 -2.26 -2.26 -6.22
CA VAL A 639 -0.81 -2.13 -6.49
C VAL A 639 -0.21 -3.47 -6.92
N TRP A 640 -0.50 -4.54 -6.19
CA TRP A 640 0.02 -5.88 -6.48
C TRP A 640 -0.53 -6.45 -7.79
N ARG A 641 -1.83 -6.28 -8.06
CA ARG A 641 -2.44 -6.67 -9.32
C ARG A 641 -1.73 -6.02 -10.51
N LEU A 642 -1.51 -4.71 -10.43
CA LEU A 642 -0.82 -3.96 -11.48
C LEU A 642 0.66 -4.38 -11.62
N TYR A 643 1.32 -4.67 -10.50
CA TYR A 643 2.69 -5.16 -10.48
C TYR A 643 2.84 -6.50 -11.18
N LEU A 644 1.99 -7.49 -10.85
CA LEU A 644 2.04 -8.81 -11.47
C LEU A 644 1.77 -8.73 -12.99
N VAL A 645 0.73 -7.99 -13.39
CA VAL A 645 0.39 -7.78 -14.81
C VAL A 645 1.54 -7.08 -15.56
N GLY A 646 2.08 -6.00 -14.98
CA GLY A 646 3.19 -5.26 -15.57
C GLY A 646 4.48 -6.08 -15.67
N GLY A 647 4.76 -6.92 -14.66
CA GLY A 647 5.85 -7.88 -14.65
C GLY A 647 5.71 -8.91 -15.76
N ALA A 648 4.55 -9.58 -15.85
CA ALA A 648 4.24 -10.56 -16.90
C ALA A 648 4.48 -9.99 -18.30
N LEU A 649 3.92 -8.81 -18.59
CA LEU A 649 4.10 -8.15 -19.89
C LEU A 649 5.57 -7.77 -20.15
N SER A 650 6.33 -7.40 -19.12
CA SER A 650 7.75 -7.05 -19.28
C SER A 650 8.60 -8.24 -19.71
N PHE A 651 8.33 -9.42 -19.15
CA PHE A 651 8.98 -10.66 -19.59
C PHE A 651 8.43 -11.14 -20.94
N GLU A 652 7.12 -11.12 -21.18
CA GLU A 652 6.47 -11.56 -22.43
C GLU A 652 7.04 -10.80 -23.64
N GLU A 653 7.21 -9.48 -23.50
CA GLU A 653 7.72 -8.59 -24.55
C GLU A 653 9.26 -8.59 -24.69
N GLY A 654 9.98 -9.37 -23.88
CA GLY A 654 11.44 -9.40 -23.93
C GLY A 654 12.12 -8.18 -23.32
N ARG A 655 11.40 -7.28 -22.63
CA ARG A 655 12.05 -6.11 -21.99
C ARG A 655 12.90 -6.50 -20.78
N MET A 656 12.55 -7.61 -20.14
CA MET A 656 13.27 -8.20 -19.03
C MET A 656 13.62 -9.65 -19.35
N GLY A 657 14.77 -10.08 -18.86
CA GLY A 657 15.23 -11.46 -18.86
C GLY A 657 15.46 -11.95 -17.44
N VAL A 658 15.65 -13.26 -17.32
CA VAL A 658 16.17 -13.92 -16.12
C VAL A 658 17.09 -15.01 -16.60
N ASP A 659 18.23 -15.19 -15.94
CA ASP A 659 19.26 -16.09 -16.39
C ASP A 659 19.81 -16.87 -15.19
N GLN A 660 19.93 -18.19 -15.32
CA GLN A 660 20.72 -19.01 -14.40
C GLN A 660 22.15 -19.10 -14.92
N ILE A 661 23.08 -18.51 -14.17
CA ILE A 661 24.50 -18.46 -14.47
C ILE A 661 25.22 -19.44 -13.54
N LEU A 662 25.82 -20.48 -14.11
CA LEU A 662 26.69 -21.41 -13.40
C LEU A 662 28.14 -20.96 -13.58
N ALA A 663 28.85 -20.78 -12.48
CA ALA A 663 30.26 -20.46 -12.47
C ALA A 663 31.03 -21.35 -11.49
N VAL A 664 32.34 -21.38 -11.61
CA VAL A 664 33.24 -22.16 -10.75
C VAL A 664 34.42 -21.32 -10.30
N ARG A 665 34.91 -21.58 -9.09
CA ARG A 665 36.20 -21.05 -8.64
C ARG A 665 37.30 -22.02 -9.04
N ALA A 666 38.05 -21.74 -10.11
CA ALA A 666 39.17 -22.60 -10.50
C ALA A 666 40.31 -22.56 -9.46
N THR A 667 41.13 -23.61 -9.42
CA THR A 667 42.38 -23.61 -8.63
C THR A 667 43.41 -22.64 -9.24
N SER A 668 44.50 -22.35 -8.51
CA SER A 668 45.61 -21.55 -9.03
C SER A 668 46.27 -22.15 -10.27
N GLU A 669 46.15 -23.47 -10.45
CA GLU A 669 46.67 -24.22 -11.60
C GLU A 669 45.65 -24.30 -12.76
N GLY A 670 44.47 -23.68 -12.62
CA GLY A 670 43.42 -23.66 -13.65
C GLY A 670 42.50 -24.88 -13.65
N GLU A 671 42.52 -25.72 -12.62
CA GLU A 671 41.63 -26.87 -12.51
C GLU A 671 40.24 -26.45 -12.01
N SER A 672 39.18 -26.95 -12.66
CA SER A 672 37.80 -26.63 -12.29
C SER A 672 36.96 -27.81 -11.80
N SER A 673 37.42 -29.03 -12.03
CA SER A 673 36.67 -30.27 -11.74
C SER A 673 35.27 -30.32 -12.38
N MET A 674 35.03 -29.53 -13.44
CA MET A 674 33.78 -29.60 -14.20
C MET A 674 33.76 -30.83 -15.11
N PRO A 675 32.60 -31.51 -15.25
CA PRO A 675 32.45 -32.59 -16.20
C PRO A 675 32.58 -32.09 -17.65
N ALA A 676 32.93 -33.00 -18.57
CA ALA A 676 33.05 -32.68 -20.00
C ALA A 676 31.68 -32.41 -20.66
N ASP A 677 30.61 -32.91 -20.08
CA ASP A 677 29.23 -32.73 -20.51
C ASP A 677 28.41 -31.91 -19.50
N ARG A 678 27.11 -31.78 -19.75
CA ARG A 678 26.16 -31.11 -18.84
C ARG A 678 25.25 -32.16 -18.21
N PRO A 679 25.69 -32.87 -17.14
CA PRO A 679 24.87 -33.92 -16.53
C PRO A 679 23.54 -33.40 -16.00
N TRP A 680 23.47 -32.12 -15.61
CA TRP A 680 22.24 -31.45 -15.20
C TRP A 680 21.25 -31.18 -16.35
N ALA A 681 21.61 -31.39 -17.61
CA ALA A 681 20.68 -31.25 -18.73
C ALA A 681 19.89 -32.55 -19.02
N ARG A 682 20.24 -33.69 -18.39
CA ARG A 682 19.68 -35.02 -18.69
C ARG A 682 18.60 -35.47 -17.70
N GLY A 683 17.89 -34.52 -17.07
CA GLY A 683 16.91 -34.75 -16.01
C GLY A 683 15.49 -34.89 -16.53
#